data_AF-J4G5X7-F1
#
_entry.id   AF-J4G5X7-F1
#
_cell.length_a   1.000
_cell.length_b   1.000
_cell.length_c   1.000
_cell.angle_alpha   90.00
_cell.angle_beta   90.00
_cell.angle_gamma   90.00
#
_symmetry.space_group_name_H-M   'P 1'
#
loop_
_entity.id
_entity.type
_entity.pdbx_description
1 polymer ?
#
loop_
_entity_poly.entity_id
_entity_poly.type
_entity_poly.pdbx_seq_one_letter_code
_entity_poly.pdbx_strand_id
1 'polypeptide(L)'
;MARNLTQLKKERLSTGMHVNKCPRLPYDDLIDMKAVVQQARNPIRTLNGLLGMLYPPARLSPILVRCRPQPWWELAADYRRPQFRSPTRTLVTNADASTRLEPWNNWPNDVGFETFHEERVPVELGVTGTIPSYVAGTLYRTGPGGHQVKTDRGTTYSAAHWFDGFSQTHRFQIIQPPDGSPTRVLYNSRHSADPFIESIRRTGTIPGFSFAQRRDPCTTVFRKLRSTFFPDPLPPPSQLNIGVTLTVNHPGFPGGDGQVPGIQNLYAKTDMNVLSRLHPETLEPIGIAMQQSLHPDLTGVLSASHARSDPTTGDVFNYNLAFGKHPTYRVFRVSTSTGETDILATITDAPAAYIHSAFLTENYYILCVWGAHFAWGGMKILWENNMLDALKPLDPAKQTLWYVVDRKHGRGVVAKYACDPFFAFHAVNAWEEPSPNDPSQTDIITCVPVYQNLDVLKRTFFENLKSTSPSARAYVGEGNKRADSRPILQHWRLPSVTNDAAKVLRTAILEEAAAPEASMELPVINPGHIAKPMRFVYGVGEQGKSTFVDSLVKYDVATRTARVWSVHGQSPGEPIFVANPDGSAEDDGVLMSVVLDGFREKSYLLVLDAKSMEELGRASLDCAVTIGFHGSFYPETGSGPGFSV
;
A
#
# COMPACT_ATOMS: atom_id res chain seq x y z
N MET A 1 -28.20 19.41 52.41
CA MET A 1 -28.28 20.88 52.66
C MET A 1 -26.87 21.45 52.72
N ALA A 2 -26.77 22.74 52.41
CA ALA A 2 -25.65 23.67 52.59
C ALA A 2 -24.37 23.24 53.38
N ARG A 3 -23.22 23.31 52.66
CA ARG A 3 -22.07 24.22 52.91
C ARG A 3 -21.16 24.12 54.15
N ASN A 4 -19.85 24.25 53.83
CA ASN A 4 -18.84 25.12 54.47
C ASN A 4 -18.17 24.67 55.80
N LEU A 5 -16.96 25.14 56.18
CA LEU A 5 -15.71 25.55 55.49
C LEU A 5 -14.72 26.03 56.59
N THR A 6 -13.40 26.07 56.31
CA THR A 6 -12.31 26.76 57.08
C THR A 6 -12.00 26.20 58.48
N GLN A 7 -10.77 26.17 59.02
CA GLN A 7 -9.75 27.25 59.12
C GLN A 7 -8.37 26.61 59.49
N LEU A 8 -7.22 26.77 58.80
CA LEU A 8 -6.31 27.92 58.59
C LEU A 8 -5.21 28.11 59.68
N LYS A 9 -3.93 27.83 59.32
CA LYS A 9 -2.65 28.51 59.68
C LYS A 9 -1.49 27.72 59.03
N LYS A 10 -0.38 28.22 58.46
CA LYS A 10 0.26 29.52 58.13
C LYS A 10 1.74 29.39 58.52
N GLU A 11 2.66 29.46 57.55
CA GLU A 11 4.03 29.96 57.76
C GLU A 11 4.60 30.65 56.49
N ARG A 12 5.74 31.35 56.63
CA ARG A 12 6.15 32.56 55.86
C ARG A 12 7.67 32.84 56.01
N LEU A 13 8.40 33.56 55.12
CA LEU A 13 8.16 34.08 53.74
C LEU A 13 9.49 34.60 53.14
N SER A 14 9.94 34.14 51.95
CA SER A 14 10.97 34.85 51.14
C SER A 14 11.06 34.28 49.70
N THR A 15 10.40 34.87 48.69
CA THR A 15 10.87 35.98 47.81
C THR A 15 11.98 35.60 46.81
N GLY A 16 11.65 35.62 45.51
CA GLY A 16 12.61 35.43 44.41
C GLY A 16 11.93 35.23 43.05
N MET A 17 11.33 36.28 42.49
CA MET A 17 10.54 36.23 41.25
C MET A 17 11.29 36.93 40.11
N HIS A 18 11.77 36.17 39.11
CA HIS A 18 12.31 36.72 37.86
C HIS A 18 11.32 36.57 36.70
N VAL A 19 10.91 37.70 36.14
CA VAL A 19 10.10 37.79 34.91
C VAL A 19 11.03 38.26 33.79
N ASN A 20 11.28 37.42 32.79
CA ASN A 20 12.04 37.83 31.61
C ASN A 20 11.13 38.42 30.54
N LYS A 21 11.50 39.61 30.06
CA LYS A 21 10.79 40.39 29.04
C LYS A 21 11.32 40.05 27.65
N CYS A 22 10.45 39.97 26.64
CA CYS A 22 10.88 40.08 25.25
C CYS A 22 11.42 41.49 24.94
N PRO A 23 12.48 41.62 24.13
CA PRO A 23 12.88 42.91 23.57
C PRO A 23 11.98 43.30 22.38
N ARG A 24 11.64 44.59 22.30
CA ARG A 24 11.20 45.27 21.07
C ARG A 24 12.37 46.06 20.51
N LEU A 25 12.40 46.28 19.19
CA LEU A 25 12.85 47.49 18.45
C LEU A 25 12.80 47.16 16.93
N PRO A 26 12.66 48.14 16.03
CA PRO A 26 11.72 49.26 16.01
C PRO A 26 10.72 49.16 14.83
N TYR A 27 9.93 50.20 14.65
CA TYR A 27 8.93 50.36 13.57
C TYR A 27 9.46 51.43 12.60
N ASP A 28 9.36 51.20 11.29
CA ASP A 28 9.18 52.22 10.23
C ASP A 28 9.20 51.54 8.85
N ASP A 29 8.02 51.38 8.23
CA ASP A 29 7.67 52.04 6.96
C ASP A 29 6.27 51.60 6.48
N LEU A 30 5.42 52.59 6.19
CA LEU A 30 4.09 52.39 5.60
C LEU A 30 4.17 52.54 4.07
N ILE A 31 3.37 51.76 3.33
CA ILE A 31 2.59 52.33 2.21
C ILE A 31 1.24 51.61 2.03
N ASP A 32 0.21 52.46 2.11
CA ASP A 32 -1.23 52.37 1.85
C ASP A 32 -1.78 51.13 1.09
N MET A 33 -2.59 50.32 1.79
CA MET A 33 -3.57 49.42 1.19
C MET A 33 -4.95 50.12 1.18
N LYS A 34 -5.39 50.60 0.01
CA LYS A 34 -6.75 51.14 -0.19
C LYS A 34 -7.54 50.37 -1.25
N ALA A 35 -8.86 50.36 -1.03
CA ALA A 35 -9.93 49.93 -1.93
C ALA A 35 -10.12 48.41 -2.15
N VAL A 36 -10.83 47.79 -1.20
CA VAL A 36 -11.63 46.58 -1.41
C VAL A 36 -12.90 46.93 -2.20
N VAL A 37 -13.14 46.21 -3.30
CA VAL A 37 -14.45 45.94 -3.97
C VAL A 37 -15.35 47.13 -4.32
N GLN A 38 -15.48 47.43 -5.63
CA GLN A 38 -16.82 47.67 -6.19
C GLN A 38 -16.99 47.24 -7.66
N GLN A 39 -17.92 46.31 -7.83
CA GLN A 39 -18.57 45.75 -9.01
C GLN A 39 -19.03 46.76 -10.10
N ALA A 40 -18.68 46.55 -11.38
CA ALA A 40 -19.63 46.56 -12.53
C ALA A 40 -19.01 46.40 -13.94
N ARG A 41 -19.55 45.43 -14.70
CA ARG A 41 -19.94 45.46 -16.14
C ARG A 41 -18.90 45.76 -17.27
N ASN A 42 -18.75 44.74 -18.12
CA ASN A 42 -18.45 44.80 -19.57
C ASN A 42 -19.37 45.80 -20.33
N PRO A 43 -18.97 46.38 -21.49
CA PRO A 43 -18.94 45.60 -22.74
C PRO A 43 -17.91 45.96 -23.86
N ILE A 44 -17.48 44.92 -24.58
CA ILE A 44 -17.25 44.77 -26.04
C ILE A 44 -17.10 46.05 -26.92
N ARG A 45 -15.92 46.25 -27.56
CA ARG A 45 -15.70 46.21 -29.04
C ARG A 45 -14.31 46.70 -29.52
N THR A 46 -13.81 46.08 -30.61
CA THR A 46 -12.90 46.63 -31.68
C THR A 46 -11.48 47.11 -31.31
N LEU A 47 -10.43 46.99 -32.16
CA LEU A 47 -10.13 46.16 -33.35
C LEU A 47 -8.59 46.23 -33.62
N ASN A 48 -8.03 45.19 -34.26
CA ASN A 48 -6.71 45.05 -34.93
C ASN A 48 -5.79 46.29 -35.14
N GLY A 49 -4.46 46.10 -34.97
CA GLY A 49 -3.45 46.95 -35.64
C GLY A 49 -1.97 46.67 -35.32
N LEU A 50 -1.18 46.37 -36.37
CA LEU A 50 0.30 46.29 -36.47
C LEU A 50 1.04 45.15 -35.71
N LEU A 51 1.72 44.20 -36.38
CA LEU A 51 3.00 44.27 -37.15
C LEU A 51 4.23 44.47 -36.24
N GLY A 52 5.32 43.69 -36.33
CA GLY A 52 5.71 42.56 -37.21
C GLY A 52 7.25 42.36 -37.20
N MET A 53 7.78 41.48 -38.06
CA MET A 53 9.23 41.29 -38.40
C MET A 53 10.12 40.56 -37.36
N LEU A 54 11.13 39.72 -37.69
CA LEU A 54 11.86 39.44 -38.95
C LEU A 54 12.13 37.93 -39.27
N TYR A 55 12.58 37.69 -40.53
CA TYR A 55 13.03 36.46 -41.24
C TYR A 55 14.45 35.95 -40.81
N PRO A 56 15.08 34.86 -41.36
CA PRO A 56 14.92 34.15 -42.66
C PRO A 56 15.01 32.58 -42.68
N PRO A 57 14.91 31.91 -43.87
CA PRO A 57 14.75 30.45 -44.00
C PRO A 57 15.94 29.67 -44.61
N ALA A 58 15.88 28.33 -44.59
CA ALA A 58 16.78 27.41 -45.32
C ALA A 58 16.01 26.41 -46.20
N ARG A 59 16.66 25.92 -47.27
CA ARG A 59 16.07 25.16 -48.40
C ARG A 59 16.13 23.64 -48.22
N LEU A 60 15.17 22.92 -48.79
CA LEU A 60 15.38 21.63 -49.48
C LEU A 60 14.32 21.45 -50.60
N SER A 61 14.66 20.68 -51.64
CA SER A 61 13.83 20.43 -52.84
C SER A 61 13.63 18.91 -53.05
N PRO A 62 12.92 18.39 -54.08
CA PRO A 62 11.72 17.61 -53.79
C PRO A 62 11.66 16.20 -54.40
N ILE A 63 10.84 15.32 -53.81
CA ILE A 63 10.27 14.15 -54.52
C ILE A 63 8.76 14.10 -54.24
N LEU A 64 7.96 14.07 -55.31
CA LEU A 64 6.49 13.90 -55.24
C LEU A 64 6.13 12.41 -55.15
N VAL A 65 4.99 12.07 -54.52
CA VAL A 65 3.76 11.61 -55.22
C VAL A 65 2.51 11.85 -54.36
N ARG A 66 1.61 12.69 -54.90
CA ARG A 66 0.13 12.76 -54.76
C ARG A 66 -0.58 12.14 -53.53
N CYS A 67 -1.29 13.01 -52.81
CA CYS A 67 -2.76 12.93 -52.72
C CYS A 67 -3.36 14.34 -52.69
N ARG A 68 -4.53 14.57 -53.30
CA ARG A 68 -5.20 15.88 -53.35
C ARG A 68 -6.18 16.07 -52.18
N PRO A 69 -6.32 17.30 -51.64
CA PRO A 69 -7.38 17.62 -50.68
C PRO A 69 -8.65 18.13 -51.38
N GLN A 70 -9.82 17.87 -50.78
CA GLN A 70 -11.06 18.62 -50.98
C GLN A 70 -11.79 18.79 -49.62
N PRO A 71 -12.60 19.84 -49.43
CA PRO A 71 -12.80 20.44 -48.11
C PRO A 71 -14.17 20.15 -47.47
N TRP A 72 -14.30 20.65 -46.23
CA TRP A 72 -15.49 20.57 -45.39
C TRP A 72 -16.55 21.61 -45.76
N TRP A 73 -17.66 21.19 -46.39
CA TRP A 73 -19.03 21.65 -46.07
C TRP A 73 -20.05 20.90 -46.93
N GLU A 74 -21.04 20.23 -46.31
CA GLU A 74 -22.42 20.21 -46.82
C GLU A 74 -23.43 19.67 -45.77
N LEU A 75 -24.67 20.11 -45.92
CA LEU A 75 -25.92 19.54 -45.37
C LEU A 75 -26.14 19.57 -43.84
N ALA A 76 -26.60 20.74 -43.38
CA ALA A 76 -27.55 20.83 -42.28
C ALA A 76 -28.99 20.85 -42.81
N ALA A 77 -29.78 19.78 -42.60
CA ALA A 77 -31.25 19.78 -42.60
C ALA A 77 -31.86 18.41 -42.23
N ASP A 78 -32.33 18.24 -40.99
CA ASP A 78 -33.76 18.11 -40.64
C ASP A 78 -33.88 17.84 -39.12
N TYR A 79 -34.47 18.76 -38.38
CA TYR A 79 -34.55 18.71 -36.90
C TYR A 79 -35.99 18.45 -36.48
N ARG A 80 -36.36 17.18 -36.27
CA ARG A 80 -37.64 16.81 -35.66
C ARG A 80 -37.46 16.06 -34.34
N ARG A 81 -38.03 16.64 -33.28
CA ARG A 81 -37.97 16.15 -31.91
C ARG A 81 -38.77 14.84 -31.75
N PRO A 82 -38.21 13.79 -31.13
CA PRO A 82 -39.01 12.77 -30.47
C PRO A 82 -39.62 13.35 -29.18
N GLN A 83 -40.91 13.13 -28.97
CA GLN A 83 -41.57 13.48 -27.71
C GLN A 83 -41.20 12.46 -26.62
N PHE A 84 -40.89 12.94 -25.42
CA PHE A 84 -40.84 12.07 -24.24
C PHE A 84 -42.23 11.46 -23.99
N ARG A 85 -42.38 10.16 -24.21
CA ARG A 85 -43.43 9.34 -23.61
C ARG A 85 -42.83 8.57 -22.44
N SER A 86 -43.42 8.75 -21.26
CA SER A 86 -43.10 7.99 -20.06
C SER A 86 -43.35 6.49 -20.28
N PRO A 87 -42.39 5.60 -20.01
CA PRO A 87 -42.67 4.18 -19.84
C PRO A 87 -43.58 3.99 -18.64
N THR A 88 -44.68 3.27 -18.83
CA THR A 88 -45.60 2.90 -17.76
C THR A 88 -44.89 2.05 -16.70
N ARG A 89 -45.35 2.19 -15.46
CA ARG A 89 -44.84 1.51 -14.27
C ARG A 89 -45.05 -0.01 -14.35
N THR A 90 -44.15 -0.74 -14.99
CA THR A 90 -44.10 -2.20 -14.89
C THR A 90 -43.70 -2.55 -13.47
N LEU A 91 -44.61 -3.17 -12.72
CA LEU A 91 -44.29 -3.77 -11.43
C LEU A 91 -43.32 -4.92 -11.69
N VAL A 92 -42.07 -4.75 -11.27
CA VAL A 92 -41.12 -5.86 -11.16
C VAL A 92 -41.61 -6.73 -10.01
N THR A 93 -42.39 -7.75 -10.35
CA THR A 93 -42.70 -8.86 -9.46
C THR A 93 -41.39 -9.57 -9.08
N ASN A 94 -41.26 -9.94 -7.81
CA ASN A 94 -40.11 -10.61 -7.22
C ASN A 94 -39.37 -11.52 -8.21
N ALA A 95 -38.13 -11.16 -8.55
CA ALA A 95 -37.20 -12.11 -9.12
C ALA A 95 -36.78 -13.08 -8.00
N ASP A 96 -37.11 -14.35 -8.18
CA ASP A 96 -36.70 -15.44 -7.31
C ASP A 96 -35.17 -15.51 -7.12
N ALA A 97 -34.76 -16.25 -6.09
CA ALA A 97 -33.38 -16.46 -5.70
C ALA A 97 -32.42 -16.55 -6.89
N SER A 98 -31.50 -15.59 -6.99
CA SER A 98 -30.47 -15.59 -8.04
C SER A 98 -29.70 -16.90 -7.99
N THR A 99 -29.72 -17.66 -9.08
CA THR A 99 -28.88 -18.84 -9.26
C THR A 99 -27.42 -18.42 -9.14
N ARG A 100 -26.82 -18.68 -7.97
CA ARG A 100 -25.38 -18.47 -7.75
C ARG A 100 -24.66 -19.27 -8.83
N LEU A 101 -23.85 -18.59 -9.64
CA LEU A 101 -23.10 -19.27 -10.69
C LEU A 101 -22.14 -20.27 -10.03
N GLU A 102 -21.89 -21.41 -10.66
CA GLU A 102 -20.81 -22.29 -10.21
C GLU A 102 -19.48 -21.51 -10.10
N PRO A 103 -18.59 -21.85 -9.17
CA PRO A 103 -17.27 -21.23 -9.11
C PRO A 103 -16.54 -21.34 -10.46
N TRP A 104 -15.95 -20.24 -10.94
CA TRP A 104 -15.12 -20.26 -12.14
C TRP A 104 -14.05 -21.36 -12.06
N ASN A 105 -13.91 -22.15 -13.12
CA ASN A 105 -13.02 -23.32 -13.18
C ASN A 105 -13.16 -24.32 -12.01
N ASN A 106 -14.33 -24.40 -11.37
CA ASN A 106 -14.55 -25.18 -10.14
C ASN A 106 -13.56 -24.79 -9.02
N TRP A 107 -13.30 -23.48 -8.88
CA TRP A 107 -12.43 -22.91 -7.87
C TRP A 107 -13.21 -22.01 -6.90
N PRO A 108 -13.88 -22.58 -5.88
CA PRO A 108 -14.56 -21.78 -4.86
C PRO A 108 -13.56 -20.89 -4.10
N ASN A 109 -13.79 -19.58 -4.08
CA ASN A 109 -12.98 -18.64 -3.26
C ASN A 109 -13.81 -17.58 -2.50
N ASP A 110 -15.13 -17.53 -2.71
CA ASP A 110 -16.02 -16.48 -2.20
C ASP A 110 -15.95 -16.33 -0.67
N VAL A 111 -15.90 -17.44 0.07
CA VAL A 111 -15.79 -17.46 1.53
C VAL A 111 -14.52 -16.77 2.05
N GLY A 112 -13.47 -16.74 1.23
CA GLY A 112 -12.22 -15.99 1.46
C GLY A 112 -12.37 -14.47 1.42
N PHE A 113 -13.56 -13.97 1.09
CA PHE A 113 -13.89 -12.54 1.10
C PHE A 113 -15.11 -12.21 1.97
N GLU A 114 -15.90 -13.20 2.36
CA GLU A 114 -17.22 -13.02 3.01
C GLU A 114 -17.22 -13.32 4.52
N THR A 115 -16.14 -13.92 5.04
CA THR A 115 -16.04 -14.39 6.44
C THR A 115 -15.70 -13.27 7.43
N PHE A 116 -16.42 -13.25 8.57
CA PHE A 116 -16.24 -12.35 9.72
C PHE A 116 -15.85 -13.10 11.02
N HIS A 117 -15.41 -14.35 10.90
CA HIS A 117 -15.11 -15.21 12.04
C HIS A 117 -13.85 -14.71 12.80
N GLU A 118 -13.88 -14.81 14.14
CA GLU A 118 -12.78 -14.45 15.03
C GLU A 118 -12.51 -15.56 16.05
N GLU A 119 -11.24 -15.74 16.41
CA GLU A 119 -10.84 -16.49 17.60
C GLU A 119 -10.14 -15.55 18.57
N ARG A 120 -10.89 -14.94 19.50
CA ARG A 120 -10.34 -13.94 20.44
C ARG A 120 -9.45 -14.56 21.53
N VAL A 121 -9.52 -15.88 21.72
CA VAL A 121 -8.69 -16.66 22.66
C VAL A 121 -7.85 -17.64 21.84
N PRO A 122 -6.55 -17.85 22.15
CA PRO A 122 -5.73 -18.84 21.47
C PRO A 122 -6.33 -20.25 21.50
N VAL A 123 -6.57 -20.82 20.32
CA VAL A 123 -6.95 -22.22 20.10
C VAL A 123 -5.77 -23.00 19.56
N GLU A 124 -5.62 -24.27 19.96
CA GLU A 124 -4.57 -25.15 19.44
C GLU A 124 -5.01 -25.83 18.15
N LEU A 125 -4.18 -25.76 17.11
CA LEU A 125 -4.48 -26.29 15.79
C LEU A 125 -3.97 -27.73 15.61
N GLY A 126 -4.71 -28.53 14.84
CA GLY A 126 -4.28 -29.86 14.43
C GLY A 126 -3.11 -29.79 13.44
N VAL A 127 -1.92 -30.25 13.84
CA VAL A 127 -0.72 -30.30 13.00
C VAL A 127 -0.63 -31.64 12.28
N THR A 128 -0.27 -31.61 11.00
CA THR A 128 0.02 -32.79 10.16
C THR A 128 1.30 -32.58 9.36
N GLY A 129 2.06 -33.65 9.12
CA GLY A 129 3.43 -33.54 8.59
C GLY A 129 4.42 -33.11 9.67
N THR A 130 5.52 -32.47 9.25
CA THR A 130 6.59 -31.99 10.13
C THR A 130 6.82 -30.50 9.89
N ILE A 131 6.57 -29.66 10.90
CA ILE A 131 6.97 -28.25 10.90
C ILE A 131 8.35 -28.15 11.56
N PRO A 132 9.41 -27.69 10.85
CA PRO A 132 10.76 -27.65 11.42
C PRO A 132 10.86 -26.78 12.68
N SER A 133 11.67 -27.21 13.65
CA SER A 133 11.83 -26.58 14.96
C SER A 133 12.32 -25.13 14.89
N TYR A 134 13.17 -24.79 13.92
CA TYR A 134 13.68 -23.42 13.72
C TYR A 134 12.62 -22.41 13.26
N VAL A 135 11.40 -22.86 12.95
CA VAL A 135 10.25 -22.01 12.60
C VAL A 135 9.49 -21.55 13.86
N ALA A 136 9.95 -21.92 15.07
CA ALA A 136 9.39 -21.47 16.33
C ALA A 136 9.45 -19.93 16.47
N GLY A 137 8.32 -19.34 16.88
CA GLY A 137 8.11 -17.89 16.85
C GLY A 137 6.64 -17.52 16.70
N THR A 138 6.38 -16.28 16.28
CA THR A 138 5.02 -15.77 16.03
C THR A 138 4.91 -15.17 14.64
N LEU A 139 4.04 -15.72 13.81
CA LEU A 139 3.63 -15.16 12.53
C LEU A 139 2.36 -14.31 12.74
N TYR A 140 2.42 -13.04 12.39
CA TYR A 140 1.26 -12.17 12.28
C TYR A 140 0.86 -12.01 10.80
N ARG A 141 -0.44 -11.96 10.53
CA ARG A 141 -1.04 -11.69 9.21
C ARG A 141 -2.13 -10.63 9.35
N THR A 142 -2.32 -9.77 8.36
CA THR A 142 -3.45 -8.82 8.33
C THR A 142 -4.07 -8.69 6.94
N GLY A 143 -5.27 -8.13 6.88
CA GLY A 143 -6.07 -7.92 5.69
C GLY A 143 -7.56 -7.74 6.04
N PRO A 144 -8.47 -7.82 5.06
CA PRO A 144 -9.89 -7.63 5.30
C PRO A 144 -10.57 -8.92 5.81
N GLY A 145 -11.02 -8.91 7.07
CA GLY A 145 -11.94 -9.89 7.67
C GLY A 145 -13.39 -9.67 7.22
N GLY A 146 -13.62 -9.72 5.91
CA GLY A 146 -14.94 -9.50 5.33
C GLY A 146 -15.22 -8.04 4.94
N HIS A 147 -16.38 -7.83 4.30
CA HIS A 147 -16.69 -6.57 3.60
C HIS A 147 -18.16 -6.14 3.65
N GLN A 148 -19.04 -6.89 4.33
CA GLN A 148 -20.48 -6.64 4.34
C GLN A 148 -21.06 -6.46 5.75
N VAL A 149 -21.89 -5.44 5.95
CA VAL A 149 -22.52 -5.14 7.25
C VAL A 149 -24.02 -4.97 7.06
N LYS A 150 -24.83 -5.76 7.77
CA LYS A 150 -26.26 -5.49 7.89
C LYS A 150 -26.47 -4.22 8.71
N THR A 151 -27.20 -3.27 8.15
CA THR A 151 -27.49 -1.97 8.76
C THR A 151 -28.78 -2.01 9.58
N ASP A 152 -28.93 -1.07 10.51
CA ASP A 152 -30.14 -0.91 11.33
C ASP A 152 -31.38 -0.54 10.48
N ARG A 153 -31.18 -0.14 9.22
CA ARG A 153 -32.25 0.14 8.26
C ARG A 153 -32.72 -1.10 7.48
N GLY A 154 -32.19 -2.29 7.80
CA GLY A 154 -32.53 -3.54 7.13
C GLY A 154 -31.87 -3.72 5.74
N THR A 155 -30.96 -2.84 5.35
CA THR A 155 -30.14 -2.98 4.13
C THR A 155 -28.78 -3.58 4.46
N THR A 156 -28.06 -4.09 3.46
CA THR A 156 -26.65 -4.49 3.61
C THR A 156 -25.76 -3.42 3.00
N TYR A 157 -24.86 -2.83 3.79
CA TYR A 157 -23.69 -2.13 3.26
C TYR A 157 -22.68 -3.16 2.77
N SER A 158 -22.06 -2.91 1.62
CA SER A 158 -20.97 -3.72 1.08
C SER A 158 -19.85 -2.78 0.65
N ALA A 159 -18.65 -2.94 1.20
CA ALA A 159 -17.48 -2.29 0.63
C ALA A 159 -17.24 -2.85 -0.78
N ALA A 160 -16.95 -1.98 -1.74
CA ALA A 160 -16.83 -2.36 -3.15
C ALA A 160 -15.46 -2.96 -3.48
N HIS A 161 -14.42 -2.54 -2.77
CA HIS A 161 -13.03 -2.83 -3.08
C HIS A 161 -12.34 -3.63 -1.98
N TRP A 162 -11.45 -4.55 -2.35
CA TRP A 162 -10.74 -5.44 -1.42
C TRP A 162 -9.98 -4.66 -0.34
N PHE A 163 -9.33 -3.55 -0.72
CA PHE A 163 -8.61 -2.64 0.20
C PHE A 163 -9.54 -1.81 1.11
N ASP A 164 -10.86 -1.84 0.91
CA ASP A 164 -11.87 -1.19 1.77
C ASP A 164 -12.57 -2.18 2.72
N GLY A 165 -12.23 -3.47 2.66
CA GLY A 165 -12.73 -4.48 3.61
C GLY A 165 -12.25 -4.20 5.04
N PHE A 166 -12.91 -4.81 6.02
CA PHE A 166 -12.73 -4.44 7.43
C PHE A 166 -11.54 -5.16 8.03
N SER A 167 -10.58 -4.40 8.55
CA SER A 167 -9.27 -4.92 8.95
C SER A 167 -9.39 -5.96 10.07
N GLN A 168 -8.75 -7.10 9.84
CA GLN A 168 -8.56 -8.18 10.79
C GLN A 168 -7.06 -8.51 10.89
N THR A 169 -6.62 -8.89 12.08
CA THR A 169 -5.28 -9.41 12.33
C THR A 169 -5.40 -10.86 12.82
N HIS A 170 -4.49 -11.70 12.37
CA HIS A 170 -4.36 -13.10 12.75
C HIS A 170 -2.96 -13.34 13.31
N ARG A 171 -2.86 -14.24 14.28
CA ARG A 171 -1.63 -14.62 14.97
C ARG A 171 -1.52 -16.13 14.98
N PHE A 172 -0.37 -16.64 14.54
CA PHE A 172 0.02 -18.03 14.65
C PHE A 172 1.27 -18.10 15.51
N GLN A 173 1.17 -18.66 16.71
CA GLN A 173 2.31 -18.91 17.58
C GLN A 173 2.76 -20.35 17.38
N ILE A 174 3.96 -20.51 16.83
CA ILE A 174 4.59 -21.79 16.53
C ILE A 174 5.55 -22.07 17.68
N ILE A 175 5.30 -23.15 18.40
CA ILE A 175 6.01 -23.50 19.63
C ILE A 175 6.74 -24.82 19.38
N GLN A 176 8.06 -24.84 19.57
CA GLN A 176 8.83 -26.06 19.66
C GLN A 176 8.98 -26.46 21.14
N PRO A 177 8.34 -27.55 21.60
CA PRO A 177 8.54 -28.04 22.96
C PRO A 177 10.02 -28.40 23.25
N PRO A 178 10.58 -28.00 24.41
CA PRO A 178 11.97 -28.30 24.79
C PRO A 178 12.27 -29.79 25.03
N ASP A 179 11.23 -30.62 25.22
CA ASP A 179 11.34 -32.07 25.39
C ASP A 179 11.47 -32.83 24.05
N GLY A 180 11.48 -32.12 22.92
CA GLY A 180 11.56 -32.70 21.58
C GLY A 180 10.23 -33.28 21.09
N SER A 181 9.11 -33.05 21.78
CA SER A 181 7.78 -33.40 21.27
C SER A 181 7.40 -32.55 20.05
N PRO A 182 6.40 -32.97 19.24
CA PRO A 182 6.07 -32.32 17.98
C PRO A 182 5.69 -30.84 18.13
N THR A 183 6.06 -30.04 17.11
CA THR A 183 5.72 -28.62 17.00
C THR A 183 4.22 -28.38 17.19
N ARG A 184 3.88 -27.45 18.09
CA ARG A 184 2.51 -27.04 18.38
C ARG A 184 2.24 -25.68 17.73
N VAL A 185 1.00 -25.45 17.28
CA VAL A 185 0.60 -24.17 16.69
C VAL A 185 -0.66 -23.66 17.38
N LEU A 186 -0.58 -22.49 18.00
CA LEU A 186 -1.73 -21.78 18.56
C LEU A 186 -2.18 -20.67 17.60
N TYR A 187 -3.48 -20.48 17.46
CA TYR A 187 -4.08 -19.47 16.59
C TYR A 187 -5.04 -18.57 17.35
N ASN A 188 -4.98 -17.26 17.07
CA ASN A 188 -6.02 -16.30 17.46
C ASN A 188 -6.15 -15.19 16.42
N SER A 189 -7.31 -14.53 16.35
CA SER A 189 -7.58 -13.43 15.42
C SER A 189 -8.56 -12.40 15.99
N ARG A 190 -8.47 -11.17 15.49
CA ARG A 190 -9.32 -10.05 15.94
C ARG A 190 -9.47 -8.97 14.87
N HIS A 191 -10.68 -8.44 14.71
CA HIS A 191 -10.95 -7.25 13.91
C HIS A 191 -10.39 -6.01 14.62
N SER A 192 -9.66 -5.18 13.87
CA SER A 192 -9.16 -3.91 14.35
C SER A 192 -10.15 -2.75 14.13
N ALA A 193 -11.34 -3.04 13.58
CA ALA A 193 -12.30 -2.05 13.07
C ALA A 193 -13.71 -2.08 13.72
N ASP A 194 -13.89 -2.66 14.91
CA ASP A 194 -15.22 -2.88 15.54
C ASP A 194 -16.12 -1.61 15.60
N PRO A 195 -15.72 -0.47 16.23
CA PRO A 195 -16.45 0.80 16.15
C PRO A 195 -16.68 1.37 14.74
N PHE A 196 -15.79 1.09 13.78
CA PHE A 196 -15.95 1.54 12.39
C PHE A 196 -17.07 0.76 11.69
N ILE A 197 -17.10 -0.57 11.87
CA ILE A 197 -18.19 -1.46 11.43
C ILE A 197 -19.52 -1.04 12.09
N GLU A 198 -19.50 -0.72 13.38
CA GLU A 198 -20.69 -0.27 14.12
C GLU A 198 -21.20 1.10 13.64
N SER A 199 -20.29 2.01 13.28
CA SER A 199 -20.66 3.27 12.63
C SER A 199 -21.39 3.01 11.32
N ILE A 200 -20.88 2.10 10.48
CA ILE A 200 -21.51 1.71 9.21
C ILE A 200 -22.87 1.05 9.44
N ARG A 201 -23.00 0.17 10.44
CA ARG A 201 -24.27 -0.48 10.83
C ARG A 201 -25.36 0.56 11.10
N ARG A 202 -25.04 1.61 11.86
CA ARG A 202 -25.99 2.67 12.24
C ARG A 202 -26.31 3.66 11.11
N THR A 203 -25.31 4.09 10.35
CA THR A 203 -25.47 5.16 9.34
C THR A 203 -25.86 4.64 7.96
N GLY A 204 -25.46 3.41 7.63
CA GLY A 204 -25.47 2.85 6.27
C GLY A 204 -24.35 3.37 5.37
N THR A 205 -23.39 4.12 5.90
CA THR A 205 -22.34 4.82 5.13
C THR A 205 -20.97 4.68 5.79
N ILE A 206 -19.92 4.57 4.97
CA ILE A 206 -18.52 4.60 5.44
C ILE A 206 -18.19 5.96 6.08
N PRO A 207 -17.60 6.01 7.28
CA PRO A 207 -17.15 7.26 7.89
C PRO A 207 -15.79 7.67 7.31
N GLY A 208 -15.68 8.91 6.83
CA GLY A 208 -14.44 9.45 6.29
C GLY A 208 -14.14 8.94 4.88
N PHE A 209 -12.86 8.75 4.60
CA PHE A 209 -12.27 8.47 3.29
C PHE A 209 -12.04 6.97 3.06
N SER A 210 -11.97 6.54 1.79
CA SER A 210 -11.83 5.13 1.38
C SER A 210 -10.78 4.93 0.29
N PHE A 211 -10.35 3.70 0.02
CA PHE A 211 -9.50 3.42 -1.14
C PHE A 211 -10.27 3.62 -2.46
N ALA A 212 -11.45 3.02 -2.60
CA ALA A 212 -12.22 3.02 -3.85
C ALA A 212 -13.75 2.95 -3.65
N GLN A 213 -14.28 3.09 -2.43
CA GLN A 213 -15.72 3.16 -2.22
C GLN A 213 -16.28 4.42 -2.90
N ARG A 214 -17.12 4.21 -3.91
CA ARG A 214 -17.77 5.32 -4.64
C ARG A 214 -18.56 6.21 -3.69
N ARG A 215 -18.43 7.53 -3.89
CA ARG A 215 -19.14 8.55 -3.13
C ARG A 215 -20.66 8.43 -3.31
N ASP A 216 -21.39 8.41 -2.20
CA ASP A 216 -22.83 8.67 -2.22
C ASP A 216 -23.08 10.17 -2.50
N PRO A 217 -23.72 10.54 -3.63
CA PRO A 217 -23.98 11.93 -3.98
C PRO A 217 -24.88 12.68 -2.98
N CYS A 218 -25.58 11.98 -2.08
CA CYS A 218 -26.38 12.57 -1.02
C CYS A 218 -25.55 13.11 0.17
N THR A 219 -24.23 12.90 0.18
CA THR A 219 -23.34 13.32 1.28
C THR A 219 -22.65 14.67 1.01
N THR A 220 -23.05 15.68 1.80
CA THR A 220 -22.53 17.04 1.71
C THR A 220 -21.61 17.37 2.89
N VAL A 221 -20.29 17.33 2.71
CA VAL A 221 -19.34 17.87 3.69
C VAL A 221 -18.19 18.63 3.01
N PHE A 222 -18.28 19.96 3.02
CA PHE A 222 -17.09 20.81 3.02
C PHE A 222 -16.65 21.01 4.47
N ARG A 223 -15.50 20.45 4.85
CA ARG A 223 -14.83 20.74 6.14
C ARG A 223 -13.33 20.97 5.88
N LYS A 224 -12.65 21.61 6.82
CA LYS A 224 -11.24 22.02 6.69
C LYS A 224 -10.35 20.82 6.34
N LEU A 225 -9.56 20.95 5.27
CA LEU A 225 -8.63 19.96 4.69
C LEU A 225 -8.06 18.90 5.67
N ARG A 226 -7.48 19.33 6.80
CA ARG A 226 -6.88 18.43 7.79
C ARG A 226 -7.90 17.54 8.52
N SER A 227 -9.05 18.11 8.89
CA SER A 227 -10.14 17.41 9.59
C SER A 227 -10.91 16.40 8.72
N THR A 228 -10.63 16.38 7.41
CA THR A 228 -11.27 15.48 6.44
C THR A 228 -10.52 14.14 6.33
N PHE A 229 -9.20 14.13 6.58
CA PHE A 229 -8.41 12.89 6.63
C PHE A 229 -8.43 12.26 8.03
N PHE A 230 -8.23 13.07 9.08
CA PHE A 230 -8.29 12.62 10.47
C PHE A 230 -9.09 13.61 11.31
N PRO A 231 -10.04 13.17 12.14
CA PRO A 231 -10.73 14.06 13.07
C PRO A 231 -9.76 14.55 14.14
N ASP A 232 -10.06 15.71 14.71
CA ASP A 232 -9.35 16.30 15.84
C ASP A 232 -10.40 16.58 16.95
N PRO A 233 -10.33 15.93 18.12
CA PRO A 233 -9.34 14.91 18.50
C PRO A 233 -9.46 13.62 17.67
N LEU A 234 -8.37 12.82 17.66
CA LEU A 234 -8.36 11.50 17.05
C LEU A 234 -9.46 10.60 17.64
N PRO A 235 -9.99 9.64 16.85
CA PRO A 235 -11.02 8.73 17.34
C PRO A 235 -10.39 7.62 18.20
N PRO A 236 -11.18 6.75 18.86
CA PRO A 236 -10.67 5.55 19.50
C PRO A 236 -9.87 4.67 18.51
N PRO A 237 -8.83 3.93 18.95
CA PRO A 237 -7.96 3.14 18.07
C PRO A 237 -8.68 2.19 17.12
N SER A 238 -9.73 1.53 17.59
CA SER A 238 -10.52 0.57 16.82
C SER A 238 -11.56 1.21 15.87
N GLN A 239 -11.61 2.54 15.77
CA GLN A 239 -12.43 3.25 14.79
C GLN A 239 -11.67 3.54 13.47
N LEU A 240 -10.39 3.19 13.36
CA LEU A 240 -9.61 3.31 12.12
C LEU A 240 -9.47 1.96 11.43
N ASN A 241 -9.89 1.87 10.16
CA ASN A 241 -9.75 0.67 9.34
C ASN A 241 -8.30 0.55 8.82
N ILE A 242 -7.38 0.05 9.66
CA ILE A 242 -5.95 -0.10 9.35
C ILE A 242 -5.54 -1.57 9.50
N GLY A 243 -5.01 -2.15 8.42
CA GLY A 243 -4.68 -3.57 8.33
C GLY A 243 -4.10 -3.96 6.96
N VAL A 244 -3.15 -3.18 6.44
CA VAL A 244 -2.45 -3.49 5.18
C VAL A 244 -1.16 -4.27 5.46
N THR A 245 -0.19 -3.64 6.14
CA THR A 245 1.04 -4.31 6.61
C THR A 245 1.17 -4.24 8.13
N LEU A 246 2.05 -5.09 8.68
CA LEU A 246 2.37 -5.15 10.11
C LEU A 246 3.86 -4.92 10.31
N THR A 247 4.23 -4.25 11.41
CA THR A 247 5.62 -4.16 11.85
C THR A 247 5.72 -4.43 13.34
N VAL A 248 6.55 -5.40 13.69
CA VAL A 248 7.01 -5.69 15.05
C VAL A 248 8.16 -4.74 15.37
N ASN A 249 8.17 -4.15 16.57
CA ASN A 249 9.24 -3.29 17.08
C ASN A 249 9.57 -2.09 16.17
N HIS A 250 8.56 -1.37 15.70
CA HIS A 250 8.78 -0.13 14.97
C HIS A 250 9.49 0.89 15.89
N PRO A 251 10.66 1.44 15.50
CA PRO A 251 11.41 2.40 16.29
C PRO A 251 10.71 3.77 16.34
N GLY A 252 11.15 4.64 17.26
CA GLY A 252 10.65 6.01 17.43
C GLY A 252 9.21 6.14 17.98
N PHE A 253 8.44 5.06 18.02
CA PHE A 253 7.14 5.02 18.69
C PHE A 253 7.22 4.39 20.08
N PRO A 254 6.31 4.74 21.02
CA PRO A 254 6.34 4.18 22.36
C PRO A 254 6.25 2.65 22.36
N GLY A 255 7.14 2.00 23.13
CA GLY A 255 7.01 0.58 23.47
C GLY A 255 5.81 0.30 24.40
N GLY A 256 5.62 -0.97 24.75
CA GLY A 256 4.73 -1.42 25.81
C GLY A 256 5.49 -1.85 27.05
N ASP A 257 4.75 -2.26 28.07
CA ASP A 257 5.22 -2.51 29.43
C ASP A 257 6.05 -3.81 29.58
N GLY A 258 6.69 -4.28 28.50
CA GLY A 258 7.48 -5.52 28.47
C GLY A 258 6.65 -6.81 28.57
N GLN A 259 5.35 -6.77 28.29
CA GLN A 259 4.42 -7.89 28.51
C GLN A 259 4.71 -9.13 27.65
N VAL A 260 5.24 -8.96 26.43
CA VAL A 260 5.73 -10.06 25.58
C VAL A 260 7.24 -9.94 25.43
N PRO A 261 8.03 -10.95 25.82
CA PRO A 261 9.48 -10.95 25.61
C PRO A 261 9.84 -10.68 24.15
N GLY A 262 10.75 -9.73 23.93
CA GLY A 262 11.23 -9.37 22.59
C GLY A 262 10.30 -8.47 21.76
N ILE A 263 8.99 -8.45 22.02
CA ILE A 263 8.03 -7.60 21.29
C ILE A 263 7.65 -6.36 22.12
N GLN A 264 8.33 -5.25 21.83
CA GLN A 264 8.07 -3.94 22.44
C GLN A 264 6.78 -3.31 21.91
N ASN A 265 6.52 -3.40 20.60
CA ASN A 265 5.30 -2.90 19.99
C ASN A 265 4.92 -3.69 18.72
N LEU A 266 3.64 -3.64 18.36
CA LEU A 266 3.11 -4.17 17.11
C LEU A 266 2.24 -3.07 16.48
N TYR A 267 2.53 -2.70 15.23
CA TYR A 267 1.80 -1.68 14.50
C TYR A 267 1.24 -2.21 13.19
N ALA A 268 -0.07 -2.08 13.00
CA ALA A 268 -0.71 -2.18 11.70
C ALA A 268 -0.60 -0.83 10.96
N LYS A 269 -0.32 -0.90 9.66
CA LYS A 269 -0.10 0.24 8.77
C LYS A 269 -1.06 0.20 7.57
N THR A 270 -1.11 1.33 6.86
CA THR A 270 -1.78 1.53 5.57
C THR A 270 -0.95 2.52 4.76
N ASP A 271 -1.34 2.87 3.54
CA ASP A 271 -0.63 3.86 2.69
C ASP A 271 -0.84 5.33 3.14
N MET A 272 -1.10 5.53 4.42
CA MET A 272 -1.29 6.81 5.08
C MET A 272 -0.26 6.99 6.20
N ASN A 273 -0.09 8.22 6.66
CA ASN A 273 0.79 8.58 7.77
C ASN A 273 0.31 8.10 9.17
N VAL A 274 -0.76 7.30 9.26
CA VAL A 274 -1.38 6.83 10.50
C VAL A 274 -1.18 5.33 10.69
N LEU A 275 -0.96 4.90 11.94
CA LEU A 275 -0.73 3.52 12.33
C LEU A 275 -1.63 3.15 13.50
N SER A 276 -2.15 1.92 13.51
CA SER A 276 -2.89 1.36 14.65
C SER A 276 -1.94 0.50 15.48
N ARG A 277 -1.79 0.82 16.78
CA ARG A 277 -1.01 0.01 17.72
C ARG A 277 -1.86 -1.14 18.21
N LEU A 278 -1.39 -2.36 17.99
CA LEU A 278 -2.04 -3.58 18.44
C LEU A 278 -1.33 -4.15 19.68
N HIS A 279 -2.10 -4.83 20.54
CA HIS A 279 -1.54 -5.68 21.58
C HIS A 279 -0.99 -6.96 20.93
N PRO A 280 0.27 -7.36 21.19
CA PRO A 280 0.91 -8.45 20.46
C PRO A 280 0.27 -9.83 20.67
N GLU A 281 -0.36 -10.13 21.81
CA GLU A 281 -1.08 -11.41 21.97
C GLU A 281 -2.56 -11.32 21.61
N THR A 282 -3.34 -10.48 22.30
CA THR A 282 -4.80 -10.34 22.13
C THR A 282 -5.24 -9.63 20.85
N LEU A 283 -4.31 -9.06 20.09
CA LEU A 283 -4.52 -8.30 18.85
C LEU A 283 -5.46 -7.08 19.00
N GLU A 284 -5.65 -6.62 20.24
CA GLU A 284 -6.49 -5.46 20.56
C GLU A 284 -5.89 -4.15 20.00
N PRO A 285 -6.66 -3.30 19.31
CA PRO A 285 -6.25 -1.92 19.03
C PRO A 285 -6.16 -1.11 20.33
N ILE A 286 -4.93 -0.89 20.80
CA ILE A 286 -4.61 -0.23 22.08
C ILE A 286 -4.08 1.20 21.92
N GLY A 287 -3.84 1.67 20.69
CA GLY A 287 -3.38 3.04 20.46
C GLY A 287 -3.36 3.45 18.98
N ILE A 288 -3.13 4.74 18.73
CA ILE A 288 -2.89 5.30 17.40
C ILE A 288 -1.54 6.01 17.42
N ALA A 289 -0.75 5.86 16.38
CA ALA A 289 0.43 6.67 16.12
C ALA A 289 0.30 7.37 14.76
N MET A 290 1.03 8.48 14.57
CA MET A 290 1.11 9.18 13.30
C MET A 290 2.55 9.62 13.04
N GLN A 291 2.99 9.67 11.78
CA GLN A 291 4.35 10.08 11.43
C GLN A 291 4.74 11.47 11.94
N GLN A 292 3.78 12.38 12.15
CA GLN A 292 4.04 13.69 12.76
C GLN A 292 4.56 13.62 14.21
N SER A 293 4.38 12.50 14.93
CA SER A 293 5.00 12.30 16.24
C SER A 293 6.44 11.78 16.17
N LEU A 294 6.90 11.32 15.00
CA LEU A 294 8.30 10.99 14.75
C LEU A 294 9.12 12.25 14.45
N HIS A 295 8.60 13.12 13.58
CA HIS A 295 9.24 14.41 13.25
C HIS A 295 8.21 15.46 12.81
N PRO A 296 8.32 16.73 13.27
CA PRO A 296 7.30 17.76 13.03
C PRO A 296 7.05 18.07 11.54
N ASP A 297 8.08 17.93 10.69
CA ASP A 297 7.94 18.21 9.25
C ASP A 297 7.16 17.16 8.46
N LEU A 298 6.89 15.96 9.03
CA LEU A 298 6.19 14.85 8.37
C LEU A 298 4.67 15.10 8.26
N THR A 299 4.31 16.32 7.81
CA THR A 299 2.98 16.93 7.70
C THR A 299 2.08 16.34 6.60
N GLY A 300 2.61 15.45 5.77
CA GLY A 300 1.90 14.74 4.71
C GLY A 300 0.93 13.68 5.22
N VAL A 301 0.03 13.26 4.33
CA VAL A 301 -1.09 12.35 4.63
C VAL A 301 -0.91 10.95 4.03
N LEU A 302 -0.11 10.80 2.97
CA LEU A 302 0.23 9.50 2.39
C LEU A 302 1.67 9.11 2.70
N SER A 303 1.92 7.80 2.72
CA SER A 303 3.22 7.17 2.95
C SER A 303 3.18 5.76 2.33
N ALA A 304 4.33 5.09 2.15
CA ALA A 304 4.30 3.67 1.82
C ALA A 304 3.86 2.86 3.05
N SER A 305 2.95 1.90 2.87
CA SER A 305 2.70 0.84 3.85
C SER A 305 4.00 0.02 4.10
N HIS A 306 4.74 -0.29 3.03
CA HIS A 306 6.05 -0.94 3.11
C HIS A 306 7.20 0.05 3.37
N ALA A 307 7.30 0.49 4.62
CA ALA A 307 8.55 1.03 5.16
C ALA A 307 9.65 -0.05 5.11
N ARG A 308 10.88 0.30 4.73
CA ARG A 308 12.01 -0.65 4.62
C ARG A 308 12.91 -0.54 5.84
N SER A 309 13.28 -1.68 6.42
CA SER A 309 14.22 -1.75 7.55
C SER A 309 15.63 -2.10 7.07
N ASP A 310 16.66 -1.49 7.66
CA ASP A 310 18.05 -1.93 7.47
C ASP A 310 18.25 -3.29 8.17
N PRO A 311 18.69 -4.35 7.46
CA PRO A 311 18.89 -5.67 8.06
C PRO A 311 20.06 -5.73 9.07
N THR A 312 20.91 -4.69 9.11
CA THR A 312 22.08 -4.58 10.01
C THR A 312 21.79 -3.69 11.21
N THR A 313 21.23 -2.48 11.00
CA THR A 313 20.99 -1.51 12.08
C THR A 313 19.57 -1.56 12.65
N GLY A 314 18.63 -2.19 11.93
CA GLY A 314 17.20 -2.15 12.24
C GLY A 314 16.55 -0.78 12.00
N ASP A 315 17.27 0.25 11.55
CA ASP A 315 16.71 1.58 11.27
C ASP A 315 15.62 1.48 10.19
N VAL A 316 14.53 2.24 10.33
CA VAL A 316 13.37 2.21 9.40
C VAL A 316 13.36 3.42 8.48
N PHE A 317 13.15 3.18 7.18
CA PHE A 317 13.15 4.18 6.12
C PHE A 317 11.80 4.22 5.40
N ASN A 318 11.26 5.42 5.21
CA ASN A 318 10.01 5.62 4.47
C ASN A 318 9.97 7.05 3.87
N TYR A 319 8.89 7.40 3.18
CA TYR A 319 8.59 8.75 2.75
C TYR A 319 7.27 9.24 3.37
N ASN A 320 7.09 10.56 3.43
CA ASN A 320 5.85 11.22 3.80
C ASN A 320 5.46 12.23 2.71
N LEU A 321 4.27 12.08 2.10
CA LEU A 321 3.79 12.89 0.98
C LEU A 321 2.74 13.92 1.44
N ALA A 322 3.10 15.20 1.33
CA ALA A 322 2.18 16.32 1.45
C ALA A 322 1.65 16.76 0.08
N PHE A 323 0.32 16.88 -0.04
CA PHE A 323 -0.35 17.38 -1.24
C PHE A 323 -0.22 18.89 -1.39
N GLY A 324 -0.35 19.36 -2.64
CA GLY A 324 -0.33 20.78 -2.96
C GLY A 324 -0.07 21.04 -4.44
N LYS A 325 0.09 22.32 -4.80
CA LYS A 325 0.49 22.72 -6.16
C LYS A 325 1.84 22.10 -6.56
N HIS A 326 2.75 22.00 -5.59
CA HIS A 326 4.02 21.30 -5.68
C HIS A 326 4.01 20.22 -4.58
N PRO A 327 3.61 18.98 -4.91
CA PRO A 327 3.63 17.86 -3.97
C PRO A 327 5.02 17.70 -3.35
N THR A 328 5.07 17.43 -2.05
CA THR A 328 6.33 17.38 -1.30
C THR A 328 6.47 16.01 -0.66
N TYR A 329 7.44 15.22 -1.15
CA TYR A 329 7.86 13.98 -0.52
C TYR A 329 9.02 14.29 0.43
N ARG A 330 8.91 13.85 1.69
CA ARG A 330 9.99 13.87 2.68
C ARG A 330 10.43 12.45 2.94
N VAL A 331 11.60 12.08 2.44
CA VAL A 331 12.23 10.78 2.74
C VAL A 331 12.88 10.90 4.11
N PHE A 332 12.60 9.94 4.99
CA PHE A 332 13.05 9.97 6.38
C PHE A 332 13.59 8.63 6.86
N ARG A 333 14.47 8.71 7.87
CA ARG A 333 14.97 7.58 8.67
C ARG A 333 14.43 7.72 10.09
N VAL A 334 14.03 6.63 10.72
CA VAL A 334 13.86 6.52 12.17
C VAL A 334 14.95 5.59 12.68
N SER A 335 15.84 6.05 13.57
CA SER A 335 16.89 5.18 14.08
C SER A 335 16.38 4.24 15.17
N THR A 336 16.78 2.97 15.08
CA THR A 336 16.49 1.97 16.11
C THR A 336 17.38 2.11 17.34
N SER A 337 18.55 2.73 17.18
CA SER A 337 19.51 2.96 18.29
C SER A 337 19.16 4.16 19.19
N THR A 338 18.59 5.24 18.63
CA THR A 338 18.26 6.47 19.38
C THR A 338 16.76 6.75 19.45
N GLY A 339 15.95 6.17 18.57
CA GLY A 339 14.55 6.53 18.37
C GLY A 339 14.32 7.85 17.63
N GLU A 340 15.39 8.59 17.29
CA GLU A 340 15.31 9.87 16.60
C GLU A 340 14.96 9.71 15.11
N THR A 341 14.44 10.77 14.50
CA THR A 341 13.99 10.76 13.10
C THR A 341 14.64 11.88 12.29
N ASP A 342 15.31 11.51 11.20
CA ASP A 342 15.98 12.42 10.28
C ASP A 342 15.21 12.59 8.98
N ILE A 343 15.13 13.81 8.44
CA ILE A 343 14.71 14.05 7.06
C ILE A 343 15.93 13.92 6.15
N LEU A 344 16.04 12.82 5.42
CA LEU A 344 17.14 12.55 4.49
C LEU A 344 17.06 13.40 3.22
N ALA A 345 15.86 13.57 2.67
CA ALA A 345 15.64 14.37 1.47
C ALA A 345 14.24 14.96 1.40
N THR A 346 14.12 16.14 0.78
CA THR A 346 12.83 16.75 0.40
C THR A 346 12.77 16.88 -1.12
N ILE A 347 11.77 16.23 -1.74
CA ILE A 347 11.57 16.17 -3.19
C ILE A 347 10.28 16.93 -3.53
N THR A 348 10.37 17.92 -4.41
CA THR A 348 9.26 18.83 -4.78
C THR A 348 9.00 18.94 -6.29
N ASP A 349 9.80 18.24 -7.11
CA ASP A 349 9.67 18.17 -8.57
C ASP A 349 8.95 16.90 -9.06
N ALA A 350 8.57 16.00 -8.15
CA ALA A 350 7.76 14.82 -8.43
C ALA A 350 6.25 15.14 -8.44
N PRO A 351 5.44 14.49 -9.29
CA PRO A 351 3.99 14.50 -9.16
C PRO A 351 3.54 13.76 -7.89
N ALA A 352 2.36 14.10 -7.35
CA ALA A 352 1.71 13.29 -6.32
C ALA A 352 1.26 11.96 -6.92
N ALA A 353 1.67 10.84 -6.33
CA ALA A 353 1.42 9.50 -6.85
C ALA A 353 1.04 8.52 -5.73
N TYR A 354 0.36 7.43 -6.10
CA TYR A 354 0.11 6.31 -5.22
C TYR A 354 1.32 5.36 -5.22
N ILE A 355 2.18 5.49 -4.20
CA ILE A 355 3.42 4.72 -4.04
C ILE A 355 3.30 3.83 -2.80
N HIS A 356 3.20 2.52 -2.99
CA HIS A 356 2.90 1.57 -1.92
C HIS A 356 4.16 1.03 -1.20
N SER A 357 5.33 1.10 -1.85
CA SER A 357 6.61 0.60 -1.34
C SER A 357 7.80 1.37 -1.92
N ALA A 358 9.01 1.09 -1.43
CA ALA A 358 10.26 1.70 -1.89
C ALA A 358 11.42 0.70 -1.76
N PHE A 359 12.56 1.01 -2.39
CA PHE A 359 13.73 0.13 -2.38
C PHE A 359 14.80 0.62 -1.40
N LEU A 360 15.65 -0.31 -0.97
CA LEU A 360 16.76 -0.07 -0.06
C LEU A 360 18.00 -0.83 -0.57
N THR A 361 19.13 -0.17 -0.64
CA THR A 361 20.46 -0.77 -0.82
C THR A 361 21.31 -0.48 0.42
N GLU A 362 22.58 -0.91 0.42
CA GLU A 362 23.53 -0.62 1.49
C GLU A 362 23.65 0.89 1.75
N ASN A 363 23.86 1.69 0.69
CA ASN A 363 24.14 3.12 0.77
C ASN A 363 22.97 4.04 0.41
N TYR A 364 21.91 3.51 -0.23
CA TYR A 364 20.82 4.32 -0.79
C TYR A 364 19.41 3.85 -0.41
N TYR A 365 18.49 4.82 -0.30
CA TYR A 365 17.04 4.61 -0.34
C TYR A 365 16.54 5.09 -1.71
N ILE A 366 15.72 4.30 -2.39
CA ILE A 366 15.26 4.65 -3.75
C ILE A 366 13.74 4.77 -3.76
N LEU A 367 13.27 5.99 -4.01
CA LEU A 367 11.85 6.29 -4.23
C LEU A 367 11.56 6.23 -5.73
N CYS A 368 10.79 5.23 -6.16
CA CYS A 368 10.27 5.15 -7.52
C CYS A 368 8.87 5.77 -7.56
N VAL A 369 8.74 6.92 -8.20
CA VAL A 369 7.46 7.61 -8.44
C VAL A 369 6.89 7.07 -9.76
N TRP A 370 6.20 5.94 -9.68
CA TRP A 370 5.53 5.28 -10.80
C TRP A 370 4.17 5.93 -11.15
N GLY A 371 3.66 5.62 -12.33
CA GLY A 371 2.68 6.41 -13.09
C GLY A 371 1.24 6.51 -12.53
N ALA A 372 0.97 6.00 -11.33
CA ALA A 372 -0.30 6.16 -10.63
C ALA A 372 -0.45 7.59 -10.04
N HIS A 373 -0.49 8.58 -10.93
CA HIS A 373 -0.49 10.00 -10.56
C HIS A 373 -1.88 10.49 -10.12
N PHE A 374 -1.97 11.16 -8.96
CA PHE A 374 -3.20 11.81 -8.52
C PHE A 374 -3.51 13.08 -9.31
N ALA A 375 -4.80 13.30 -9.59
CA ALA A 375 -5.28 14.55 -10.13
C ALA A 375 -5.22 15.69 -9.11
N TRP A 376 -5.06 16.91 -9.63
CA TRP A 376 -4.98 18.16 -8.85
C TRP A 376 -3.93 18.13 -7.71
N GLY A 377 -2.81 17.42 -7.90
CA GLY A 377 -1.74 17.33 -6.89
C GLY A 377 -2.14 16.60 -5.61
N GLY A 378 -3.12 15.69 -5.71
CA GLY A 378 -3.74 14.99 -4.57
C GLY A 378 -5.09 15.56 -4.16
N MET A 379 -5.44 16.80 -4.55
CA MET A 379 -6.68 17.44 -4.11
C MET A 379 -7.97 16.75 -4.59
N LYS A 380 -7.93 15.94 -5.66
CA LYS A 380 -9.12 15.18 -6.13
C LYS A 380 -9.54 14.08 -5.14
N ILE A 381 -8.62 13.60 -4.30
CA ILE A 381 -8.89 12.62 -3.22
C ILE A 381 -9.97 13.14 -2.26
N LEU A 382 -9.90 14.43 -1.90
CA LEU A 382 -10.88 15.11 -1.06
C LEU A 382 -12.21 15.39 -1.76
N TRP A 383 -12.22 15.39 -3.10
CA TRP A 383 -13.43 15.63 -3.89
C TRP A 383 -14.23 14.34 -4.11
N GLU A 384 -13.55 13.25 -4.47
CA GLU A 384 -14.17 11.93 -4.67
C GLU A 384 -14.40 11.17 -3.36
N ASN A 385 -13.73 11.59 -2.28
CA ASN A 385 -13.69 10.87 -1.00
C ASN A 385 -13.18 9.41 -1.12
N ASN A 386 -12.47 9.11 -2.22
CA ASN A 386 -11.72 7.89 -2.42
C ASN A 386 -10.44 8.11 -3.24
N MET A 387 -9.47 7.20 -3.12
CA MET A 387 -8.13 7.31 -3.73
C MET A 387 -8.12 6.94 -5.21
N LEU A 388 -8.83 5.87 -5.57
CA LEU A 388 -8.82 5.29 -6.92
C LEU A 388 -9.44 6.22 -7.96
N ASP A 389 -10.62 6.77 -7.69
CA ASP A 389 -11.27 7.74 -8.59
C ASP A 389 -10.46 9.05 -8.69
N ALA A 390 -9.57 9.34 -7.73
CA ALA A 390 -8.69 10.51 -7.76
C ALA A 390 -7.43 10.31 -8.61
N LEU A 391 -7.11 9.09 -9.04
CA LEU A 391 -6.02 8.81 -9.97
C LEU A 391 -6.35 9.32 -11.39
N LYS A 392 -5.30 9.67 -12.12
CA LYS A 392 -5.35 9.82 -13.57
C LYS A 392 -5.19 8.43 -14.23
N PRO A 393 -5.71 8.23 -15.46
CA PRO A 393 -5.25 7.14 -16.31
C PRO A 393 -3.73 7.17 -16.45
N LEU A 394 -3.11 6.00 -16.65
CA LEU A 394 -1.70 5.93 -17.03
C LEU A 394 -1.53 6.67 -18.37
N ASP A 395 -0.64 7.66 -18.39
CA ASP A 395 -0.41 8.55 -19.54
C ASP A 395 0.95 8.21 -20.15
N PRO A 396 1.01 7.62 -21.36
CA PRO A 396 2.26 7.28 -22.06
C PRO A 396 3.19 8.47 -22.31
N ALA A 397 2.70 9.71 -22.21
CA ALA A 397 3.52 10.93 -22.29
C ALA A 397 4.01 11.44 -20.91
N LYS A 398 3.92 10.60 -19.86
CA LYS A 398 4.57 10.79 -18.57
C LYS A 398 5.65 9.74 -18.36
N GLN A 399 6.54 10.02 -17.42
CA GLN A 399 7.65 9.14 -17.07
C GLN A 399 7.45 8.64 -15.65
N THR A 400 7.88 7.41 -15.39
CA THR A 400 8.20 6.98 -14.03
C THR A 400 9.52 7.65 -13.62
N LEU A 401 9.61 8.19 -12.41
CA LEU A 401 10.79 8.91 -11.92
C LEU A 401 11.44 8.20 -10.73
N TRP A 402 12.73 7.91 -10.81
CA TRP A 402 13.50 7.26 -9.76
C TRP A 402 14.39 8.29 -9.05
N TYR A 403 14.27 8.39 -7.73
CA TYR A 403 15.06 9.27 -6.88
C TYR A 403 15.95 8.44 -5.96
N VAL A 404 17.26 8.52 -6.17
CA VAL A 404 18.26 7.85 -5.32
C VAL A 404 18.68 8.80 -4.21
N VAL A 405 18.38 8.45 -2.97
CA VAL A 405 18.66 9.22 -1.76
C VAL A 405 19.78 8.55 -0.97
N ASP A 406 20.83 9.30 -0.68
CA ASP A 406 21.90 8.88 0.22
C ASP A 406 21.38 8.72 1.66
N ARG A 407 21.50 7.51 2.22
CA ARG A 407 20.98 7.16 3.56
C ARG A 407 22.06 6.98 4.63
N LYS A 408 23.33 7.25 4.30
CA LYS A 408 24.49 7.09 5.21
C LYS A 408 25.24 8.39 5.50
N HIS A 409 25.27 9.37 4.58
CA HIS A 409 26.16 10.54 4.65
C HIS A 409 25.42 11.89 4.66
N GLY A 410 24.09 11.90 4.61
CA GLY A 410 23.28 13.12 4.66
C GLY A 410 23.28 13.96 3.36
N ARG A 411 23.63 13.36 2.21
CA ARG A 411 23.75 14.10 0.94
C ARG A 411 22.41 14.36 0.22
N GLY A 412 21.32 13.78 0.72
CA GLY A 412 20.00 13.89 0.12
C GLY A 412 19.89 13.13 -1.21
N VAL A 413 19.12 13.67 -2.16
CA VAL A 413 19.05 13.08 -3.51
C VAL A 413 20.41 13.23 -4.18
N VAL A 414 21.03 12.12 -4.57
CA VAL A 414 22.32 12.09 -5.30
C VAL A 414 22.17 11.82 -6.79
N ALA A 415 21.10 11.13 -7.20
CA ALA A 415 20.83 10.82 -8.61
C ALA A 415 19.32 10.77 -8.91
N LYS A 416 18.98 11.05 -10.18
CA LYS A 416 17.61 10.96 -10.71
C LYS A 416 17.60 10.23 -12.05
N TYR A 417 16.58 9.39 -12.24
CA TYR A 417 16.37 8.67 -13.50
C TYR A 417 14.90 8.74 -13.93
N ALA A 418 14.67 8.55 -15.22
CA ALA A 418 13.35 8.39 -15.81
C ALA A 418 13.30 7.15 -16.71
N CYS A 419 12.12 6.56 -16.83
CA CYS A 419 11.79 5.57 -17.84
C CYS A 419 10.33 5.73 -18.27
N ASP A 420 9.91 4.87 -19.20
CA ASP A 420 8.51 4.77 -19.62
C ASP A 420 7.59 4.50 -18.42
N PRO A 421 6.33 4.97 -18.47
CA PRO A 421 5.43 4.95 -17.33
C PRO A 421 4.91 3.53 -17.09
N PHE A 422 4.96 3.10 -15.85
CA PHE A 422 4.40 1.82 -15.40
C PHE A 422 3.72 1.98 -14.04
N PHE A 423 3.14 0.92 -13.50
CA PHE A 423 2.64 0.86 -12.12
C PHE A 423 3.20 -0.37 -11.39
N ALA A 424 3.39 -0.27 -10.08
CA ALA A 424 3.80 -1.38 -9.22
C ALA A 424 3.20 -1.20 -7.82
N PHE A 425 3.06 -2.30 -7.08
CA PHE A 425 2.78 -2.25 -5.64
C PHE A 425 4.06 -2.48 -4.83
N HIS A 426 4.77 -3.59 -5.06
CA HIS A 426 5.80 -4.09 -4.16
C HIS A 426 7.21 -4.07 -4.79
N ALA A 427 8.10 -3.26 -4.25
CA ALA A 427 9.54 -3.39 -4.45
C ALA A 427 10.03 -4.69 -3.81
N VAL A 428 10.63 -5.59 -4.60
CA VAL A 428 11.20 -6.85 -4.07
C VAL A 428 12.48 -6.54 -3.31
N ASN A 429 13.48 -6.05 -4.05
CA ASN A 429 14.83 -5.81 -3.53
C ASN A 429 15.58 -4.82 -4.43
N ALA A 430 16.70 -4.30 -3.92
CA ALA A 430 17.69 -3.60 -4.71
C ALA A 430 19.09 -3.85 -4.16
N TRP A 431 20.12 -3.72 -4.99
CA TRP A 431 21.52 -3.81 -4.58
C TRP A 431 22.42 -2.92 -5.43
N GLU A 432 23.67 -2.80 -5.01
CA GLU A 432 24.70 -2.00 -5.67
C GLU A 432 25.70 -2.90 -6.39
N GLU A 433 26.12 -2.49 -7.58
CA GLU A 433 27.15 -3.16 -8.40
C GLU A 433 28.18 -2.12 -8.89
N PRO A 434 29.45 -2.50 -9.10
CA PRO A 434 30.38 -1.67 -9.87
C PRO A 434 29.84 -1.47 -11.30
N SER A 435 29.90 -0.24 -11.83
CA SER A 435 29.38 0.03 -13.17
C SER A 435 30.22 -0.70 -14.23
N PRO A 436 29.60 -1.45 -15.18
CA PRO A 436 30.34 -2.20 -16.20
C PRO A 436 31.24 -1.33 -17.10
N ASN A 437 30.93 -0.04 -17.22
CA ASN A 437 31.66 0.92 -18.06
C ASN A 437 32.74 1.70 -17.29
N ASP A 438 32.61 1.82 -15.97
CA ASP A 438 33.56 2.51 -15.09
C ASP A 438 33.45 1.93 -13.66
N PRO A 439 34.33 0.98 -13.28
CA PRO A 439 34.30 0.35 -11.96
C PRO A 439 34.52 1.30 -10.78
N SER A 440 34.86 2.58 -10.99
CA SER A 440 34.88 3.60 -9.93
C SER A 440 33.49 4.18 -9.59
N GLN A 441 32.48 3.87 -10.41
CA GLN A 441 31.09 4.27 -10.24
C GLN A 441 30.22 3.10 -9.79
N THR A 442 29.12 3.41 -9.11
CA THR A 442 28.13 2.41 -8.65
C THR A 442 26.90 2.45 -9.55
N ASP A 443 26.44 1.29 -10.01
CA ASP A 443 25.09 1.11 -10.55
C ASP A 443 24.19 0.55 -9.44
N ILE A 444 22.90 0.90 -9.43
CA ILE A 444 21.89 0.25 -8.58
C ILE A 444 21.02 -0.64 -9.44
N ILE A 445 20.83 -1.89 -9.03
CA ILE A 445 19.85 -2.81 -9.62
C ILE A 445 18.63 -2.86 -8.71
N THR A 446 17.45 -2.84 -9.30
CA THR A 446 16.17 -2.95 -8.58
C THR A 446 15.32 -4.06 -9.18
N CYS A 447 14.59 -4.81 -8.36
CA CYS A 447 13.69 -5.88 -8.78
C CYS A 447 12.25 -5.59 -8.31
N VAL A 448 11.29 -5.62 -9.24
CA VAL A 448 9.90 -5.19 -8.99
C VAL A 448 8.90 -5.87 -9.93
N PRO A 449 7.72 -6.34 -9.47
CA PRO A 449 6.62 -6.75 -10.34
C PRO A 449 5.93 -5.51 -10.92
N VAL A 450 5.88 -5.44 -12.25
CA VAL A 450 5.45 -4.25 -13.00
C VAL A 450 4.19 -4.51 -13.81
N TYR A 451 3.21 -3.62 -13.66
CA TYR A 451 2.01 -3.51 -14.48
C TYR A 451 2.18 -2.45 -15.55
N GLN A 452 1.72 -2.75 -16.76
CA GLN A 452 1.75 -1.84 -17.92
C GLN A 452 0.57 -0.83 -17.93
N ASN A 453 -0.33 -0.90 -16.94
CA ASN A 453 -1.53 -0.07 -16.81
C ASN A 453 -2.02 -0.09 -15.34
N LEU A 454 -3.20 0.50 -15.09
CA LEU A 454 -3.83 0.58 -13.76
C LEU A 454 -5.04 -0.37 -13.59
N ASP A 455 -5.26 -1.31 -14.51
CA ASP A 455 -6.47 -2.16 -14.49
C ASP A 455 -6.47 -3.17 -13.35
N VAL A 456 -5.29 -3.53 -12.80
CA VAL A 456 -5.20 -4.28 -11.54
C VAL A 456 -5.97 -3.62 -10.38
N LEU A 457 -5.99 -2.28 -10.30
CA LEU A 457 -6.76 -1.54 -9.30
C LEU A 457 -8.28 -1.63 -9.52
N LYS A 458 -8.72 -1.96 -10.74
CA LYS A 458 -10.12 -2.25 -11.06
C LYS A 458 -10.44 -3.74 -10.88
N ARG A 459 -9.43 -4.60 -10.97
CA ARG A 459 -9.53 -6.03 -10.72
C ARG A 459 -9.78 -6.34 -9.25
N THR A 460 -9.20 -5.55 -8.34
CA THR A 460 -9.33 -5.69 -6.89
C THR A 460 -10.67 -5.23 -6.29
N PHE A 461 -11.70 -5.00 -7.12
CA PHE A 461 -13.09 -4.92 -6.65
C PHE A 461 -13.63 -6.31 -6.32
N PHE A 462 -14.36 -6.49 -5.21
CA PHE A 462 -14.84 -7.80 -4.77
C PHE A 462 -15.69 -8.52 -5.85
N GLU A 463 -16.45 -7.78 -6.66
CA GLU A 463 -17.20 -8.35 -7.78
C GLU A 463 -16.31 -8.98 -8.87
N ASN A 464 -15.06 -8.55 -8.99
CA ASN A 464 -14.09 -9.06 -9.97
C ASN A 464 -13.17 -10.16 -9.38
N LEU A 465 -13.22 -10.36 -8.05
CA LEU A 465 -12.43 -11.38 -7.35
C LEU A 465 -13.21 -12.67 -7.06
N LYS A 466 -14.50 -12.57 -6.72
CA LYS A 466 -15.33 -13.73 -6.30
C LYS A 466 -15.66 -14.68 -7.45
N SER A 467 -15.37 -15.96 -7.23
CA SER A 467 -15.49 -17.06 -8.21
C SER A 467 -16.89 -17.24 -8.79
N THR A 468 -17.95 -16.97 -8.02
CA THR A 468 -19.35 -17.07 -8.49
C THR A 468 -19.88 -15.77 -9.11
N SER A 469 -19.06 -14.72 -9.23
CA SER A 469 -19.50 -13.43 -9.75
C SER A 469 -19.48 -13.39 -11.29
N PRO A 470 -20.56 -12.90 -11.95
CA PRO A 470 -20.55 -12.64 -13.39
C PRO A 470 -19.44 -11.65 -13.80
N SER A 471 -19.18 -10.60 -13.00
CA SER A 471 -18.16 -9.60 -13.29
C SER A 471 -16.75 -10.22 -13.29
N ALA A 472 -16.43 -11.07 -12.32
CA ALA A 472 -15.17 -11.82 -12.27
C ALA A 472 -14.99 -12.72 -13.48
N ARG A 473 -16.02 -13.49 -13.88
CA ARG A 473 -15.99 -14.34 -15.08
C ARG A 473 -15.77 -13.52 -16.36
N ALA A 474 -16.39 -12.35 -16.48
CA ALA A 474 -16.14 -11.44 -17.61
C ALA A 474 -14.71 -10.85 -17.58
N TYR A 475 -14.13 -10.65 -16.38
CA TYR A 475 -12.77 -10.14 -16.23
C TYR A 475 -11.71 -11.16 -16.67
N VAL A 476 -11.86 -12.43 -16.27
CA VAL A 476 -10.89 -13.49 -16.57
C VAL A 476 -11.18 -14.30 -17.83
N GLY A 477 -12.41 -14.23 -18.35
CA GLY A 477 -12.87 -14.92 -19.56
C GLY A 477 -12.89 -14.01 -20.78
N GLU A 478 -14.09 -13.60 -21.20
CA GLU A 478 -14.32 -12.90 -22.48
C GLU A 478 -13.59 -11.54 -22.54
N GLY A 479 -12.54 -11.48 -23.36
CA GLY A 479 -11.68 -10.31 -23.54
C GLY A 479 -10.35 -10.37 -22.79
N ASN A 480 -10.12 -11.37 -21.93
CA ASN A 480 -8.84 -11.66 -21.26
C ASN A 480 -8.16 -10.46 -20.57
N LYS A 481 -8.92 -9.56 -19.92
CA LYS A 481 -8.39 -8.43 -19.14
C LYS A 481 -7.49 -8.85 -17.97
N ARG A 482 -7.60 -10.12 -17.58
CA ARG A 482 -6.63 -10.82 -16.75
C ARG A 482 -5.19 -10.60 -17.25
N ALA A 483 -4.91 -10.81 -18.53
CA ALA A 483 -3.56 -10.66 -19.09
C ALA A 483 -3.03 -9.22 -18.94
N ASP A 484 -3.89 -8.22 -19.16
CA ASP A 484 -3.56 -6.80 -18.95
C ASP A 484 -3.29 -6.46 -17.48
N SER A 485 -3.76 -7.29 -16.55
CA SER A 485 -3.67 -7.13 -15.09
C SER A 485 -2.74 -8.15 -14.42
N ARG A 486 -1.80 -8.75 -15.15
CA ARG A 486 -0.72 -9.58 -14.60
C ARG A 486 0.57 -8.77 -14.50
N PRO A 487 1.29 -8.80 -13.36
CA PRO A 487 2.58 -8.16 -13.26
C PRO A 487 3.65 -8.97 -13.99
N ILE A 488 4.69 -8.28 -14.46
CA ILE A 488 5.91 -8.88 -15.00
C ILE A 488 7.04 -8.52 -14.03
N LEU A 489 7.75 -9.50 -13.48
CA LEU A 489 8.92 -9.24 -12.64
C LEU A 489 10.03 -8.62 -13.52
N GLN A 490 10.50 -7.44 -13.18
CA GLN A 490 11.47 -6.69 -13.98
C GLN A 490 12.69 -6.27 -13.15
N HIS A 491 13.85 -6.30 -13.80
CA HIS A 491 15.10 -5.75 -13.29
C HIS A 491 15.43 -4.43 -13.98
N TRP A 492 15.59 -3.36 -13.21
CA TRP A 492 15.96 -2.04 -13.70
C TRP A 492 17.32 -1.61 -13.13
N ARG A 493 18.27 -1.30 -14.01
CA ARG A 493 19.58 -0.70 -13.69
C ARG A 493 19.48 0.83 -13.71
N LEU A 494 19.97 1.45 -12.64
CA LEU A 494 20.14 2.89 -12.48
C LEU A 494 21.65 3.18 -12.58
N PRO A 495 22.19 3.47 -13.78
CA PRO A 495 23.63 3.49 -13.99
C PRO A 495 24.33 4.73 -13.41
N SER A 496 25.61 4.62 -13.10
CA SER A 496 26.48 5.76 -12.81
C SER A 496 26.02 6.63 -11.63
N VAL A 497 25.55 6.04 -10.53
CA VAL A 497 25.26 6.76 -9.28
C VAL A 497 26.55 7.42 -8.80
N THR A 498 26.56 8.74 -8.82
CA THR A 498 27.68 9.59 -8.39
C THR A 498 27.15 10.66 -7.46
N ASN A 499 27.99 11.10 -6.53
CA ASN A 499 27.55 11.81 -5.34
C ASN A 499 27.12 13.27 -5.59
N ASP A 500 27.38 13.80 -6.79
CA ASP A 500 27.15 15.21 -7.17
C ASP A 500 26.11 15.40 -8.30
N ALA A 501 25.49 14.32 -8.81
CA ALA A 501 24.78 14.32 -10.10
C ALA A 501 23.26 14.60 -10.03
N ALA A 502 22.70 14.97 -8.87
CA ALA A 502 21.26 15.07 -8.61
C ALA A 502 20.46 16.03 -9.51
N LYS A 503 21.16 16.90 -10.26
CA LYS A 503 20.58 17.87 -11.20
C LYS A 503 20.33 17.30 -12.60
N VAL A 504 20.94 16.17 -12.95
CA VAL A 504 20.80 15.54 -14.27
C VAL A 504 19.78 14.41 -14.19
N LEU A 505 18.73 14.49 -15.00
CA LEU A 505 17.79 13.39 -15.20
C LEU A 505 18.39 12.41 -16.20
N ARG A 506 18.66 11.17 -15.76
CA ARG A 506 19.23 10.10 -16.58
C ARG A 506 18.14 9.10 -16.99
N THR A 507 18.49 8.09 -17.79
CA THR A 507 17.58 7.01 -18.18
C THR A 507 17.78 5.80 -17.26
N ALA A 508 16.69 5.27 -16.70
CA ALA A 508 16.70 3.94 -16.05
C ALA A 508 16.59 2.87 -17.15
N ILE A 509 17.43 1.83 -17.05
CA ILE A 509 17.58 0.81 -18.09
C ILE A 509 16.88 -0.47 -17.64
N LEU A 510 15.92 -0.96 -18.43
CA LEU A 510 15.35 -2.29 -18.24
C LEU A 510 16.39 -3.34 -18.67
N GLU A 511 16.86 -4.15 -17.73
CA GLU A 511 17.82 -5.23 -18.00
C GLU A 511 17.15 -6.55 -18.33
N GLU A 512 16.13 -6.90 -17.55
CA GLU A 512 15.40 -8.16 -17.68
C GLU A 512 13.92 -7.94 -17.39
N ALA A 513 13.08 -8.65 -18.15
CA ALA A 513 11.69 -8.89 -17.84
C ALA A 513 11.48 -10.41 -17.81
N ALA A 514 11.00 -10.94 -16.69
CA ALA A 514 10.81 -12.37 -16.50
C ALA A 514 9.67 -12.91 -17.38
N ALA A 515 9.71 -14.21 -17.66
CA ALA A 515 8.68 -14.88 -18.44
C ALA A 515 7.31 -14.94 -17.69
N PRO A 516 6.17 -15.07 -18.39
CA PRO A 516 4.84 -15.03 -17.78
C PRO A 516 4.56 -16.10 -16.70
N GLU A 517 5.35 -17.17 -16.65
CA GLU A 517 5.31 -18.24 -15.65
C GLU A 517 5.83 -17.76 -14.28
N ALA A 518 6.70 -16.74 -14.28
CA ALA A 518 7.25 -16.08 -13.10
C ALA A 518 6.37 -14.91 -12.59
N SER A 519 5.22 -14.66 -13.23
CA SER A 519 4.29 -13.61 -12.83
C SER A 519 3.75 -13.89 -11.42
N MET A 520 4.04 -12.98 -10.50
CA MET A 520 3.70 -13.10 -9.08
C MET A 520 3.40 -11.73 -8.46
N GLU A 521 2.62 -11.74 -7.38
CA GLU A 521 2.44 -10.60 -6.47
C GLU A 521 2.81 -10.99 -5.04
N LEU A 522 2.76 -10.01 -4.12
CA LEU A 522 3.17 -10.15 -2.71
C LEU A 522 4.57 -10.81 -2.61
N PRO A 523 5.59 -10.23 -3.27
CA PRO A 523 6.88 -10.88 -3.45
C PRO A 523 7.72 -10.84 -2.16
N VAL A 524 8.32 -11.97 -1.81
CA VAL A 524 9.27 -12.12 -0.70
C VAL A 524 10.56 -12.78 -1.16
N ILE A 525 11.60 -12.60 -0.36
CA ILE A 525 12.95 -13.15 -0.55
C ILE A 525 13.47 -13.67 0.79
N ASN A 526 14.62 -14.34 0.78
CA ASN A 526 15.35 -14.59 2.02
C ASN A 526 15.78 -13.24 2.65
N PRO A 527 15.38 -12.92 3.90
CA PRO A 527 15.71 -11.65 4.54
C PRO A 527 17.22 -11.36 4.63
N GLY A 528 18.07 -12.40 4.63
CA GLY A 528 19.54 -12.24 4.61
C GLY A 528 20.09 -11.57 3.34
N HIS A 529 19.29 -11.52 2.27
CA HIS A 529 19.60 -10.91 0.96
C HIS A 529 18.95 -9.53 0.74
N ILE A 530 18.22 -8.97 1.72
CA ILE A 530 17.76 -7.58 1.65
C ILE A 530 18.97 -6.66 1.45
N ALA A 531 18.86 -5.71 0.52
CA ALA A 531 19.91 -4.77 0.12
C ALA A 531 21.15 -5.40 -0.56
N LYS A 532 21.09 -6.69 -0.94
CA LYS A 532 22.18 -7.47 -1.56
C LYS A 532 21.70 -8.18 -2.83
N PRO A 533 22.61 -8.68 -3.69
CA PRO A 533 22.24 -9.56 -4.78
C PRO A 533 21.44 -10.77 -4.29
N MET A 534 20.41 -11.14 -5.06
CA MET A 534 19.51 -12.26 -4.77
C MET A 534 19.34 -13.11 -6.04
N ARG A 535 19.00 -14.39 -5.84
CA ARG A 535 18.67 -15.35 -6.89
C ARG A 535 17.22 -15.79 -6.87
N PHE A 536 16.58 -15.88 -5.70
CA PHE A 536 15.25 -16.46 -5.54
C PHE A 536 14.22 -15.44 -5.08
N VAL A 537 13.12 -15.36 -5.83
CA VAL A 537 11.94 -14.58 -5.47
C VAL A 537 10.75 -15.50 -5.34
N TYR A 538 9.95 -15.30 -4.29
CA TYR A 538 8.75 -16.06 -4.00
C TYR A 538 7.53 -15.14 -3.98
N GLY A 539 6.34 -15.62 -4.32
CA GLY A 539 5.13 -14.80 -4.23
C GLY A 539 3.85 -15.58 -4.51
N VAL A 540 2.70 -14.91 -4.40
CA VAL A 540 1.42 -15.47 -4.85
C VAL A 540 1.34 -15.45 -6.37
N GLY A 541 0.98 -16.58 -6.94
CA GLY A 541 0.88 -16.77 -8.38
C GLY A 541 -0.56 -16.79 -8.88
N GLU A 542 -0.67 -16.52 -10.18
CA GLU A 542 -1.90 -16.66 -10.93
C GLU A 542 -1.64 -17.40 -12.25
N GLN A 543 -1.89 -18.70 -12.23
CA GLN A 543 -1.77 -19.60 -13.38
C GLN A 543 -3.07 -19.67 -14.20
N GLY A 544 -4.18 -19.18 -13.67
CA GLY A 544 -5.49 -19.05 -14.37
C GLY A 544 -6.50 -20.12 -13.99
N LYS A 545 -6.26 -20.80 -12.85
CA LYS A 545 -7.16 -21.80 -12.29
C LYS A 545 -8.25 -21.14 -11.45
N SER A 546 -8.02 -19.95 -10.90
CA SER A 546 -9.01 -19.14 -10.18
C SER A 546 -9.25 -17.77 -10.83
N THR A 547 -10.16 -16.98 -10.26
CA THR A 547 -10.40 -15.57 -10.62
C THR A 547 -9.38 -14.60 -10.01
N PHE A 548 -8.56 -15.04 -9.04
CA PHE A 548 -7.64 -14.18 -8.30
C PHE A 548 -6.26 -14.82 -8.06
N VAL A 549 -6.08 -15.56 -6.97
CA VAL A 549 -4.84 -16.26 -6.61
C VAL A 549 -5.06 -17.79 -6.60
N ASP A 550 -4.10 -18.55 -7.11
CA ASP A 550 -4.24 -20.01 -7.29
C ASP A 550 -2.98 -20.84 -7.03
N SER A 551 -1.89 -20.18 -6.64
CA SER A 551 -0.58 -20.81 -6.52
C SER A 551 0.40 -19.99 -5.67
N LEU A 552 1.49 -20.64 -5.26
CA LEU A 552 2.71 -19.99 -4.82
C LEU A 552 3.78 -20.24 -5.88
N VAL A 553 4.52 -19.20 -6.26
CA VAL A 553 5.58 -19.26 -7.27
C VAL A 553 6.93 -19.03 -6.60
N LYS A 554 7.94 -19.79 -7.01
CA LYS A 554 9.36 -19.50 -6.81
C LYS A 554 9.99 -19.24 -8.17
N TYR A 555 10.63 -18.11 -8.36
CA TYR A 555 11.43 -17.80 -9.54
C TYR A 555 12.91 -17.84 -9.20
N ASP A 556 13.69 -18.61 -9.98
CA ASP A 556 15.15 -18.56 -9.99
C ASP A 556 15.58 -17.59 -11.09
N VAL A 557 16.07 -16.42 -10.70
CA VAL A 557 16.52 -15.36 -11.61
C VAL A 557 17.72 -15.82 -12.45
N ALA A 558 18.63 -16.61 -11.87
CA ALA A 558 19.85 -17.01 -12.54
C ALA A 558 19.62 -18.05 -13.66
N THR A 559 18.66 -18.97 -13.46
CA THR A 559 18.27 -19.95 -14.49
C THR A 559 17.05 -19.51 -15.32
N ARG A 560 16.36 -18.44 -14.91
CA ARG A 560 15.09 -17.93 -15.48
C ARG A 560 13.97 -18.98 -15.51
N THR A 561 13.87 -19.78 -14.45
CA THR A 561 12.87 -20.85 -14.33
C THR A 561 11.98 -20.65 -13.11
N ALA A 562 10.66 -20.85 -13.28
CA ALA A 562 9.70 -20.85 -12.20
C ALA A 562 9.39 -22.29 -11.71
N ARG A 563 9.18 -22.45 -10.40
CA ARG A 563 8.53 -23.60 -9.77
C ARG A 563 7.24 -23.14 -9.11
N VAL A 564 6.22 -23.99 -9.11
CA VAL A 564 4.86 -23.61 -8.71
C VAL A 564 4.27 -24.66 -7.77
N TRP A 565 3.86 -24.24 -6.57
CA TRP A 565 2.97 -25.00 -5.71
C TRP A 565 1.52 -24.58 -5.97
N SER A 566 0.60 -25.54 -6.12
CA SER A 566 -0.82 -25.26 -6.40
C SER A 566 -1.67 -26.51 -6.16
N VAL A 567 -2.71 -26.38 -5.33
CA VAL A 567 -3.72 -27.43 -5.10
C VAL A 567 -5.06 -26.92 -5.64
N HIS A 568 -5.81 -27.78 -6.36
CA HIS A 568 -7.06 -27.36 -7.01
C HIS A 568 -8.10 -26.87 -5.99
N GLY A 569 -8.66 -25.68 -6.23
CA GLY A 569 -9.63 -25.03 -5.35
C GLY A 569 -9.05 -24.46 -4.06
N GLN A 570 -7.72 -24.27 -3.97
CA GLN A 570 -7.05 -23.81 -2.75
C GLN A 570 -6.22 -22.54 -2.96
N SER A 571 -6.69 -21.41 -2.44
CA SER A 571 -6.09 -20.09 -2.65
C SER A 571 -5.10 -19.72 -1.52
N PRO A 572 -3.79 -19.59 -1.80
CA PRO A 572 -2.80 -19.16 -0.81
C PRO A 572 -2.74 -17.64 -0.66
N GLY A 573 -2.37 -17.16 0.54
CA GLY A 573 -1.92 -15.79 0.78
C GLY A 573 -0.40 -15.62 0.60
N GLU A 574 0.11 -14.41 0.85
CA GLU A 574 1.56 -14.10 0.81
C GLU A 574 2.39 -15.16 1.56
N PRO A 575 3.40 -15.76 0.92
CA PRO A 575 4.36 -16.62 1.60
C PRO A 575 5.33 -15.79 2.44
N ILE A 576 5.70 -16.27 3.63
CA ILE A 576 6.74 -15.67 4.48
C ILE A 576 7.92 -16.63 4.53
N PHE A 577 9.10 -16.16 4.12
CA PHE A 577 10.34 -16.95 4.15
C PHE A 577 10.94 -16.96 5.56
N VAL A 578 11.28 -18.14 6.07
CA VAL A 578 12.07 -18.33 7.30
C VAL A 578 13.30 -19.17 6.96
N ALA A 579 14.48 -18.57 7.11
CA ALA A 579 15.75 -19.23 6.84
C ALA A 579 15.98 -20.38 7.83
N ASN A 580 16.56 -21.48 7.33
CA ASN A 580 17.18 -22.48 8.17
C ASN A 580 18.46 -21.87 8.80
N PRO A 581 18.59 -21.78 10.14
CA PRO A 581 19.75 -21.15 10.77
C PRO A 581 21.06 -21.92 10.55
N ASP A 582 20.98 -23.23 10.32
CA ASP A 582 22.12 -24.08 9.94
C ASP A 582 22.29 -24.21 8.41
N GLY A 583 21.44 -23.52 7.65
CA GLY A 583 21.39 -23.55 6.19
C GLY A 583 22.47 -22.69 5.54
N SER A 584 22.86 -23.04 4.30
CA SER A 584 23.93 -22.34 3.56
C SER A 584 23.56 -21.87 2.16
N ALA A 585 22.41 -22.29 1.62
CA ALA A 585 21.89 -21.79 0.36
C ALA A 585 20.86 -20.67 0.60
N GLU A 586 20.72 -19.76 -0.37
CA GLU A 586 19.73 -18.67 -0.30
C GLU A 586 18.30 -19.20 -0.15
N ASP A 587 18.00 -20.37 -0.72
CA ASP A 587 16.71 -21.07 -0.63
C ASP A 587 16.63 -22.15 0.48
N ASP A 588 17.57 -22.15 1.43
CA ASP A 588 17.61 -23.07 2.57
C ASP A 588 16.71 -22.56 3.71
N GLY A 589 15.51 -23.11 3.81
CA GLY A 589 14.48 -22.64 4.74
C GLY A 589 13.08 -23.06 4.31
N VAL A 590 12.07 -22.42 4.90
CA VAL A 590 10.65 -22.69 4.60
C VAL A 590 9.90 -21.45 4.13
N LEU A 591 8.78 -21.69 3.45
CA LEU A 591 7.73 -20.69 3.21
C LEU A 591 6.51 -21.03 4.08
N MET A 592 6.04 -20.05 4.84
CA MET A 592 4.76 -20.11 5.54
C MET A 592 3.68 -19.33 4.80
N SER A 593 2.55 -19.95 4.47
CA SER A 593 1.41 -19.26 3.84
C SER A 593 0.10 -19.72 4.46
N VAL A 594 -0.85 -18.80 4.65
CA VAL A 594 -2.22 -19.18 5.02
C VAL A 594 -2.99 -19.49 3.75
N VAL A 595 -3.49 -20.71 3.64
CA VAL A 595 -4.24 -21.19 2.47
C VAL A 595 -5.70 -21.37 2.83
N LEU A 596 -6.60 -20.92 1.96
CA LEU A 596 -8.01 -21.27 1.99
C LEU A 596 -8.26 -22.52 1.14
N ASP A 597 -8.77 -23.59 1.75
CA ASP A 597 -9.41 -24.71 1.03
C ASP A 597 -10.88 -24.34 0.77
N GLY A 598 -11.17 -23.93 -0.47
CA GLY A 598 -12.49 -23.45 -0.86
C GLY A 598 -13.56 -24.53 -0.91
N PHE A 599 -13.20 -25.81 -1.05
CA PHE A 599 -14.16 -26.92 -1.02
C PHE A 599 -14.58 -27.28 0.41
N ARG A 600 -13.68 -27.08 1.38
CA ARG A 600 -13.95 -27.32 2.80
C ARG A 600 -14.42 -26.08 3.55
N GLU A 601 -14.36 -24.91 2.92
CA GLU A 601 -14.57 -23.59 3.52
C GLU A 601 -13.76 -23.39 4.81
N LYS A 602 -12.51 -23.90 4.80
CA LYS A 602 -11.58 -23.89 5.93
C LYS A 602 -10.18 -23.50 5.49
N SER A 603 -9.40 -22.94 6.39
CA SER A 603 -8.01 -22.56 6.13
C SER A 603 -7.00 -23.44 6.87
N TYR A 604 -5.75 -23.36 6.45
CA TYR A 604 -4.62 -23.94 7.14
C TYR A 604 -3.36 -23.07 6.97
N LEU A 605 -2.48 -23.09 7.97
CA LEU A 605 -1.12 -22.59 7.82
C LEU A 605 -0.28 -23.68 7.14
N LEU A 606 0.13 -23.45 5.90
CA LEU A 606 1.00 -24.30 5.11
C LEU A 606 2.47 -24.01 5.43
N VAL A 607 3.30 -25.05 5.49
CA VAL A 607 4.76 -24.96 5.54
C VAL A 607 5.35 -25.73 4.35
N LEU A 608 5.95 -25.00 3.41
CA LEU A 608 6.68 -25.56 2.27
C LEU A 608 8.19 -25.52 2.50
N ASP A 609 8.91 -26.50 1.98
CA ASP A 609 10.34 -26.39 1.75
C ASP A 609 10.60 -25.33 0.65
N ALA A 610 11.38 -24.31 0.95
CA ALA A 610 11.61 -23.18 0.04
C ALA A 610 12.50 -23.54 -1.16
N LYS A 611 13.12 -24.74 -1.16
CA LYS A 611 13.99 -25.24 -2.23
C LYS A 611 13.19 -26.04 -3.27
N SER A 612 12.46 -27.06 -2.82
CA SER A 612 11.68 -27.96 -3.65
C SER A 612 10.31 -27.40 -4.03
N MET A 613 9.70 -26.56 -3.17
CA MET A 613 8.27 -26.18 -3.16
C MET A 613 7.33 -27.33 -2.76
N GLU A 614 7.86 -28.38 -2.11
CA GLU A 614 7.07 -29.48 -1.56
C GLU A 614 6.61 -29.17 -0.14
N GLU A 615 5.50 -29.78 0.28
CA GLU A 615 4.92 -29.57 1.60
C GLU A 615 5.63 -30.41 2.67
N LEU A 616 6.08 -29.73 3.72
CA LEU A 616 6.64 -30.36 4.92
C LEU A 616 5.55 -30.67 5.95
N GLY A 617 4.61 -29.74 6.12
CA GLY A 617 3.46 -29.92 7.00
C GLY A 617 2.50 -28.73 6.99
N ARG A 618 1.46 -28.84 7.81
CA ARG A 618 0.44 -27.78 7.98
C ARG A 618 -0.21 -27.82 9.36
N ALA A 619 -0.75 -26.69 9.78
CA ALA A 619 -1.65 -26.57 10.93
C ALA A 619 -3.06 -26.17 10.46
N SER A 620 -4.06 -27.03 10.69
CA SER A 620 -5.42 -26.86 10.15
C SER A 620 -6.33 -26.07 11.09
N LEU A 621 -7.13 -25.16 10.54
CA LEU A 621 -8.16 -24.42 11.25
C LEU A 621 -9.55 -25.00 10.96
N ASP A 622 -10.48 -24.84 11.91
CA ASP A 622 -11.89 -25.20 11.72
C ASP A 622 -12.74 -24.08 11.09
N CYS A 623 -12.11 -22.99 10.65
CA CYS A 623 -12.72 -21.82 10.03
C CYS A 623 -11.98 -21.39 8.75
N ALA A 624 -12.64 -20.61 7.90
CA ALA A 624 -11.99 -19.88 6.82
C ALA A 624 -11.28 -18.64 7.36
N VAL A 625 -10.03 -18.43 6.92
CA VAL A 625 -9.33 -17.14 7.00
C VAL A 625 -9.49 -16.45 5.65
N THR A 626 -9.79 -15.16 5.68
CA THR A 626 -9.94 -14.37 4.45
C THR A 626 -8.60 -14.19 3.72
N ILE A 627 -8.67 -13.95 2.41
CA ILE A 627 -7.50 -13.67 1.60
C ILE A 627 -7.02 -12.26 1.97
N GLY A 628 -6.02 -12.21 2.85
CA GLY A 628 -5.40 -10.99 3.38
C GLY A 628 -4.23 -10.48 2.52
N PHE A 629 -3.54 -9.46 3.03
CA PHE A 629 -2.42 -8.81 2.35
C PHE A 629 -1.08 -9.33 2.86
N HIS A 630 -0.59 -8.79 3.99
CA HIS A 630 0.80 -8.96 4.42
C HIS A 630 0.94 -9.52 5.83
N GLY A 631 2.16 -9.90 6.17
CA GLY A 631 2.52 -10.39 7.49
C GLY A 631 3.91 -10.00 7.96
N SER A 632 4.21 -10.35 9.20
CA SER A 632 5.55 -10.22 9.79
C SER A 632 5.76 -11.41 10.72
N PHE A 633 6.96 -12.00 10.68
CA PHE A 633 7.36 -13.11 11.53
C PHE A 633 8.40 -12.65 12.55
N TYR A 634 8.18 -13.03 13.81
CA TYR A 634 9.11 -12.79 14.90
C TYR A 634 9.60 -14.12 15.48
N PRO A 635 10.88 -14.49 15.32
CA PRO A 635 11.40 -15.77 15.79
C PRO A 635 11.48 -15.84 17.33
N GLU A 636 11.35 -17.05 17.89
CA GLU A 636 11.49 -17.28 19.34
C GLU A 636 12.96 -17.17 19.80
N THR A 637 13.90 -17.67 19.01
CA THR A 637 15.33 -17.73 19.34
C THR A 637 16.17 -16.80 18.46
N GLY A 638 16.12 -15.48 18.68
CA GLY A 638 17.06 -14.58 18.03
C GLY A 638 16.81 -13.08 18.22
N SER A 639 17.83 -12.36 18.68
CA SER A 639 17.85 -10.90 18.84
C SER A 639 18.02 -10.14 17.52
N GLY A 640 17.27 -10.53 16.48
CA GLY A 640 17.17 -9.77 15.23
C GLY A 640 16.01 -8.76 15.27
N PRO A 641 16.04 -7.69 14.45
CA PRO A 641 14.83 -6.92 14.18
C PRO A 641 13.79 -7.86 13.54
N GLY A 642 12.54 -7.83 14.03
CA GLY A 642 11.46 -8.58 13.41
C GLY A 642 11.28 -8.11 11.96
N PHE A 643 11.38 -9.02 11.00
CA PHE A 643 11.33 -8.62 9.60
C PHE A 643 9.88 -8.35 9.17
N SER A 644 9.63 -7.13 8.71
CA SER A 644 8.52 -6.78 7.83
C SER A 644 9.00 -6.94 6.40
N VAL A 645 8.16 -7.54 5.55
CA VAL A 645 8.32 -7.48 4.09
C VAL A 645 8.20 -6.02 3.62
#